data_AF-A0A7H8RCL1-F1
#
_entry.id   AF-A0A7H8RCL1-F1
#
_cell.length_a   1.000
_cell.length_b   1.000
_cell.length_c   1.000
_cell.angle_alpha   90.00
_cell.angle_beta   90.00
_cell.angle_gamma   90.00
#
_symmetry.space_group_name_H-M   'P 1'
#
loop_
_entity.id
_entity.type
_entity.pdbx_description
1 polymer ?
#
loop_
_entity_poly.entity_id
_entity_poly.type
_entity_poly.pdbx_seq_one_letter_code
_entity_poly.pdbx_strand_id
1 'polypeptide(L)'
;MNRRSLQDIIVQYPIGTGLDGFRAKFKAQEDAYNDGDLTVQNSLNKNLIGTLLLNDTPSLLRSSSGRRNLDDDLHHLLGLILNSNYDISRVRGLINAVVNEKDDFEIWSAVCGFFEPRTPENQILSTDGTPNRSSHRGEVLTALYERWTTPYIGSSIHVLDNMLKNHDRTMQETNPEQYYGKSVVFVQSSGMGKSRLADKFGETNLMINFVLREPDTTGYPPADPEILQFMRSTMTVEDKNTINKSPTAKTLPREIEDMIWYHSLAFGLLQASFEKLQDWVMEQKEMTSEGLAAERHALMAPYPPDQGNGVWEKRRTDRVKFCGAVAKEAKVHASKLIQNQQWRRAFRDTQDSQVRRNLETETLVDALETAANNLTTALAKFKCKSNNPPLVVVFDEAGSLLKDPSNPSIVKPGLYHALNRVIGLLKRQHIWFFFLSTESHVRQLLPPDNENRTGSYVNDPSARLGYPPKLLSRFPPFLAFQLDIENENRMANGTMDEELKKSFSKFTEMEHMAMFGRPLWHGYKLSDVHDLAQTKLTGGQTCYSSKNAYHVFSVLSVRVSLDVCLQNPRGIELARVAVDSYMRVAINMNTESGIMYTDTPSEPVLANAAMSHLCQSSSSWSNSIDTLTSELLNEGLIEKGLKGELYARLMLILARDSIWVQVRSKVRLETIPQSFTVRQFLIALYAKEHHQMIKKWIPDALLTAKMNFNHFTVARGMIEREHDLPKIWHELLRRNAGMQFAYNQPTYDIMIPVYFGIETDDFKDSDCGAILIQVKNKNTATTPKKVFGESFQESTDTAHKAKPNDKGGDKSQRGPYFIFNETKHPILALIFDLGVEKAPWNRLVRLHRSEINHPPVWVIHSFGHSEQVFGCLKNMNCDDIATHGFFDALSPSKNDHDKLCERNILFSEAKLTDTFLNKEKSEEENVEDGDTEMGDA
;
A
#
# COMPACT_ATOMS: atom_id res chain seq x y z
N MET A 1 24.56 -20.13 19.85
CA MET A 1 25.81 -19.38 20.13
C MET A 1 25.43 -18.12 20.89
N ASN A 2 26.00 -17.90 22.08
CA ASN A 2 25.73 -16.72 22.91
C ASN A 2 26.00 -15.43 22.10
N ARG A 3 24.97 -14.56 22.00
CA ARG A 3 25.06 -13.27 21.31
C ARG A 3 25.92 -12.33 22.16
N ARG A 4 27.08 -11.90 21.65
CA ARG A 4 27.82 -10.76 22.21
C ARG A 4 27.13 -9.48 21.73
N SER A 5 26.99 -8.49 22.61
CA SER A 5 26.41 -7.20 22.24
C SER A 5 27.38 -6.39 21.36
N LEU A 6 26.87 -5.42 20.59
CA LEU A 6 27.70 -4.47 19.83
C LEU A 6 28.73 -3.79 20.75
N GLN A 7 28.30 -3.42 21.97
CA GLN A 7 29.16 -2.82 22.98
C GLN A 7 30.32 -3.74 23.37
N ASP A 8 30.07 -5.04 23.57
CA ASP A 8 31.11 -6.01 23.97
C ASP A 8 32.14 -6.21 22.87
N ILE A 9 31.71 -6.22 21.61
CA ILE A 9 32.59 -6.37 20.44
C ILE A 9 33.47 -5.13 20.27
N ILE A 10 32.89 -3.93 20.41
CA ILE A 10 33.64 -2.67 20.25
C ILE A 10 34.65 -2.46 21.37
N VAL A 11 34.31 -2.84 22.62
CA VAL A 11 35.28 -2.80 23.73
C VAL A 11 36.45 -3.74 23.49
N GLN A 12 36.21 -4.88 22.82
CA GLN A 12 37.25 -5.86 22.52
C GLN A 12 38.08 -5.50 21.28
N TYR A 13 37.49 -4.78 20.32
CA TYR A 13 38.09 -4.40 19.03
C TYR A 13 37.86 -2.92 18.70
N PRO A 14 38.42 -1.96 19.48
CA PRO A 14 38.22 -0.55 19.23
C PRO A 14 38.83 -0.10 17.89
N ILE A 15 38.28 0.96 17.30
CA ILE A 15 38.87 1.65 16.15
C ILE A 15 40.09 2.45 16.62
N GLY A 16 40.00 3.10 17.78
CA GLY A 16 41.08 3.91 18.36
C GLY A 16 41.59 4.98 17.39
N THR A 17 42.91 5.04 17.18
CA THR A 17 43.57 5.98 16.26
C THR A 17 43.51 5.55 14.79
N GLY A 18 42.84 4.44 14.46
CA GLY A 18 42.81 3.87 13.11
C GLY A 18 42.23 4.80 12.04
N LEU A 19 41.39 5.77 12.42
CA LEU A 19 40.79 6.75 11.50
C LEU A 19 41.56 8.09 11.42
N ASP A 20 42.64 8.29 12.18
CA ASP A 20 43.36 9.57 12.21
C ASP A 20 43.99 9.92 10.86
N GLY A 21 44.49 8.91 10.13
CA GLY A 21 45.00 9.09 8.76
C GLY A 21 43.91 9.54 7.78
N PHE A 22 42.69 9.01 7.93
CA PHE A 22 41.54 9.47 7.15
C PHE A 22 41.16 10.91 7.51
N ARG A 23 41.07 11.24 8.81
CA ARG A 23 40.72 12.60 9.29
C ARG A 23 41.70 13.65 8.76
N ALA A 24 43.00 13.38 8.81
CA ALA A 24 44.02 14.28 8.27
C ALA A 24 43.87 14.48 6.75
N LYS A 25 43.56 13.41 6.01
CA LYS A 25 43.34 13.45 4.56
C LYS A 25 42.05 14.19 4.19
N PHE A 26 40.97 13.99 4.95
CA PHE A 26 39.70 14.68 4.76
C PHE A 26 39.89 16.19 4.95
N LYS A 27 40.54 16.61 6.06
CA LYS A 27 40.79 18.03 6.36
C LYS A 27 41.62 18.74 5.29
N ALA A 28 42.52 18.03 4.61
CA ALA A 28 43.31 18.58 3.50
C ALA A 28 42.50 18.77 2.20
N GLN A 29 41.32 18.16 2.09
CA GLN A 29 40.48 18.15 0.88
C GLN A 29 39.02 18.55 1.19
N GLU A 30 38.77 19.16 2.35
CA GLU A 30 37.44 19.42 2.89
C GLU A 30 36.63 20.37 2.00
N ASP A 31 37.25 21.46 1.53
CA ASP A 31 36.61 22.42 0.64
C ASP A 31 36.16 21.76 -0.67
N ALA A 32 37.06 21.00 -1.32
CA ALA A 32 36.73 20.28 -2.55
C ALA A 32 35.68 19.16 -2.35
N TYR A 33 35.67 18.52 -1.19
CA TYR A 33 34.65 17.54 -0.83
C TYR A 33 33.27 18.19 -0.66
N ASN A 34 33.22 19.36 0.00
CA ASN A 34 32.00 20.12 0.24
C ASN A 34 31.46 20.80 -1.03
N ASP A 35 32.34 21.20 -1.95
CA ASP A 35 32.00 21.77 -3.26
C ASP A 35 31.48 20.73 -4.28
N GLY A 36 31.47 19.44 -3.90
CA GLY A 36 30.89 18.39 -4.74
C GLY A 36 31.83 17.79 -5.77
N ASP A 37 33.16 17.91 -5.61
CA ASP A 37 34.11 17.26 -6.52
C ASP A 37 34.01 15.73 -6.39
N LEU A 38 33.38 15.10 -7.38
CA LEU A 38 33.15 13.66 -7.46
C LEU A 38 34.45 12.83 -7.36
N THR A 39 35.58 13.35 -7.85
CA THR A 39 36.87 12.65 -7.79
C THR A 39 37.38 12.61 -6.36
N VAL A 40 37.31 13.75 -5.66
CA VAL A 40 37.69 13.88 -4.25
C VAL A 40 36.75 13.06 -3.37
N GLN A 41 35.44 13.16 -3.59
CA GLN A 41 34.43 12.41 -2.83
C GLN A 41 34.61 10.89 -2.98
N ASN A 42 34.82 10.38 -4.19
CA ASN A 42 35.07 8.95 -4.41
C ASN A 42 36.38 8.49 -3.74
N SER A 43 37.44 9.29 -3.83
CA SER A 43 38.73 9.00 -3.19
C SER A 43 38.62 8.92 -1.67
N LEU A 44 37.92 9.87 -1.04
CA LEU A 44 37.73 9.92 0.40
C LEU A 44 36.78 8.82 0.89
N ASN A 45 35.66 8.57 0.21
CA ASN A 45 34.74 7.49 0.55
C ASN A 45 35.43 6.12 0.47
N LYS A 46 36.21 5.88 -0.60
CA LYS A 46 37.02 4.66 -0.75
C LYS A 46 38.00 4.51 0.40
N ASN A 47 38.67 5.59 0.80
CA ASN A 47 39.63 5.56 1.90
C ASN A 47 38.96 5.28 3.24
N LEU A 48 37.79 5.85 3.49
CA LEU A 48 37.04 5.60 4.72
C LEU A 48 36.59 4.15 4.83
N ILE A 49 35.89 3.63 3.81
CA ILE A 49 35.39 2.26 3.80
C ILE A 49 36.55 1.26 3.85
N GLY A 50 37.62 1.53 3.12
CA GLY A 50 38.85 0.72 3.19
C GLY A 50 39.47 0.71 4.59
N THR A 51 39.50 1.85 5.29
CA THR A 51 40.01 1.92 6.66
C THR A 51 39.12 1.15 7.65
N LEU A 52 37.79 1.20 7.49
CA LEU A 52 36.86 0.44 8.33
C LEU A 52 37.00 -1.08 8.13
N LEU A 53 37.27 -1.53 6.90
CA LEU A 53 37.52 -2.92 6.55
C LEU A 53 38.83 -3.49 7.11
N LEU A 54 39.76 -2.63 7.56
CA LEU A 54 41.00 -3.08 8.23
C LEU A 54 40.80 -3.43 9.70
N ASN A 55 39.63 -3.12 10.27
CA ASN A 55 39.28 -3.49 11.64
C ASN A 55 38.62 -4.88 11.65
N ASP A 56 38.81 -5.67 12.71
CA ASP A 56 38.20 -7.00 12.82
C ASP A 56 36.68 -6.94 13.12
N THR A 57 36.18 -5.81 13.60
CA THR A 57 34.79 -5.59 14.04
C THR A 57 33.73 -5.92 12.97
N PRO A 58 33.84 -5.51 11.68
CA PRO A 58 32.88 -5.86 10.63
C PRO A 58 32.66 -7.37 10.46
N SER A 59 33.71 -8.17 10.62
CA SER A 59 33.62 -9.63 10.46
C SER A 59 32.82 -10.31 11.58
N LEU A 60 32.75 -9.65 12.75
CA LEU A 60 32.10 -10.10 13.98
C LEU A 60 30.67 -9.56 14.13
N LEU A 61 30.33 -8.49 13.40
CA LEU A 61 29.01 -7.87 13.41
C LEU A 61 28.12 -8.48 12.33
N ARG A 62 26.82 -8.64 12.65
CA ARG A 62 25.84 -9.15 11.68
C ARG A 62 25.54 -8.08 10.63
N SER A 63 25.31 -8.54 9.40
CA SER A 63 24.74 -7.71 8.35
C SER A 63 23.28 -7.38 8.67
N SER A 64 22.92 -6.10 8.52
CA SER A 64 21.52 -5.66 8.55
C SER A 64 20.83 -5.80 7.20
N SER A 65 21.59 -6.08 6.13
CA SER A 65 21.10 -6.26 4.75
C SER A 65 20.83 -7.73 4.37
N GLY A 66 21.14 -8.67 5.28
CA GLY A 66 20.97 -10.11 5.06
C GLY A 66 22.21 -10.84 4.52
N ARG A 67 23.35 -10.16 4.37
CA ARG A 67 24.66 -10.80 4.10
C ARG A 67 25.21 -11.53 5.33
N ARG A 68 26.36 -12.21 5.21
CA ARG A 68 26.90 -13.05 6.29
C ARG A 68 27.26 -12.21 7.52
N ASN A 69 27.87 -11.06 7.30
CA ASN A 69 28.35 -10.13 8.32
C ASN A 69 28.49 -8.71 7.71
N LEU A 70 28.81 -7.73 8.55
CA LEU A 70 29.00 -6.33 8.14
C LEU A 70 30.22 -6.17 7.21
N ASP A 71 31.18 -7.10 7.27
CA ASP A 71 32.32 -7.15 6.35
C ASP A 71 31.90 -7.34 4.89
N ASP A 72 30.98 -8.29 4.62
CA ASP A 72 30.42 -8.49 3.27
C ASP A 72 29.67 -7.24 2.76
N ASP A 73 28.98 -6.52 3.66
CA ASP A 73 28.26 -5.29 3.35
C ASP A 73 29.19 -4.15 2.93
N LEU A 74 30.28 -3.95 3.67
CA LEU A 74 31.29 -2.95 3.37
C LEU A 74 32.05 -3.28 2.07
N HIS A 75 32.36 -4.56 1.81
CA HIS A 75 32.95 -4.99 0.54
C HIS A 75 32.02 -4.73 -0.65
N HIS A 76 30.72 -4.99 -0.50
CA HIS A 76 29.74 -4.68 -1.53
C HIS A 76 29.65 -3.16 -1.79
N LEU A 77 29.59 -2.35 -0.73
CA LEU A 77 29.59 -0.88 -0.83
C LEU A 77 30.86 -0.36 -1.53
N LEU A 78 32.03 -0.91 -1.20
CA LEU A 78 33.29 -0.57 -1.86
C LEU A 78 33.25 -0.88 -3.36
N GLY A 79 32.66 -2.01 -3.74
CA GLY A 79 32.42 -2.37 -5.15
C GLY A 79 31.49 -1.39 -5.88
N LEU A 80 30.44 -0.89 -5.22
CA LEU A 80 29.53 0.10 -5.79
C LEU A 80 30.21 1.46 -6.00
N ILE A 81 31.03 1.90 -5.05
CA ILE A 81 31.82 3.15 -5.15
C ILE A 81 32.81 3.06 -6.32
N LEU A 82 33.44 1.90 -6.54
CA LEU A 82 34.42 1.70 -7.62
C LEU A 82 33.81 1.75 -9.03
N ASN A 83 32.52 1.45 -9.17
CA ASN A 83 31.82 1.40 -10.46
C ASN A 83 31.01 2.68 -10.79
N SER A 84 31.17 3.76 -10.00
CA SER A 84 30.44 5.03 -10.16
C SER A 84 28.91 4.93 -10.20
N ASN A 85 28.34 3.81 -9.74
CA ASN A 85 26.90 3.50 -9.77
C ASN A 85 26.22 3.76 -8.40
N TYR A 86 26.81 4.60 -7.55
CA TYR A 86 26.40 4.78 -6.16
C TYR A 86 26.11 6.25 -5.81
N ASP A 87 25.01 6.50 -5.10
CA ASP A 87 24.68 7.82 -4.56
C ASP A 87 25.57 8.15 -3.36
N ILE A 88 26.63 8.92 -3.63
CA ILE A 88 27.65 9.37 -2.68
C ILE A 88 27.05 10.14 -1.49
N SER A 89 25.90 10.80 -1.66
CA SER A 89 25.25 11.55 -0.58
C SER A 89 24.90 10.67 0.62
N ARG A 90 24.72 9.36 0.39
CA ARG A 90 24.39 8.36 1.41
C ARG A 90 25.53 8.07 2.39
N VAL A 91 26.80 8.24 2.00
CA VAL A 91 27.98 8.03 2.91
C VAL A 91 28.25 9.26 3.77
N ARG A 92 27.62 10.40 3.46
CA ARG A 92 27.87 11.68 4.14
C ARG A 92 27.60 11.62 5.64
N GLY A 93 26.54 10.91 6.06
CA GLY A 93 26.23 10.72 7.48
C GLY A 93 27.34 9.98 8.23
N LEU A 94 27.95 8.96 7.59
CA LEU A 94 29.07 8.21 8.15
C LEU A 94 30.35 9.06 8.20
N ILE A 95 30.63 9.83 7.14
CA ILE A 95 31.77 10.76 7.12
C ILE A 95 31.63 11.80 8.23
N ASN A 96 30.45 12.38 8.40
CA ASN A 96 30.19 13.35 9.46
C ASN A 96 30.40 12.74 10.85
N ALA A 97 30.04 11.47 11.06
CA ALA A 97 30.31 10.81 12.34
C ALA A 97 31.82 10.70 12.60
N VAL A 98 32.60 10.29 11.60
CA VAL A 98 34.05 10.10 11.73
C VAL A 98 34.82 11.43 11.88
N VAL A 99 34.43 12.45 11.13
CA VAL A 99 35.07 13.78 11.14
C VAL A 99 34.78 14.54 12.43
N ASN A 100 33.59 14.40 13.01
CA ASN A 100 33.22 15.03 14.28
C ASN A 100 33.74 14.29 15.52
N GLU A 101 34.74 13.41 15.35
CA GLU A 101 35.39 12.66 16.45
C GLU A 101 34.40 11.94 17.38
N LYS A 102 33.34 11.39 16.79
CA LYS A 102 32.38 10.55 17.51
C LYS A 102 33.08 9.32 18.08
N ASP A 103 32.54 8.79 19.18
CA ASP A 103 33.14 7.60 19.81
C ASP A 103 32.97 6.34 18.92
N ASP A 104 33.78 5.31 19.18
CA ASP A 104 33.77 4.08 18.36
C ASP A 104 32.40 3.41 18.32
N PHE A 105 31.58 3.56 19.38
CA PHE A 105 30.23 3.04 19.42
C PHE A 105 29.31 3.81 18.47
N GLU A 106 29.33 5.13 18.50
CA GLU A 106 28.57 6.00 17.59
C GLU A 106 29.00 5.78 16.13
N ILE A 107 30.29 5.59 15.85
CA ILE A 107 30.80 5.32 14.51
C ILE A 107 30.28 3.96 14.01
N TRP A 108 30.44 2.88 14.78
CA TRP A 108 29.95 1.56 14.36
C TRP A 108 28.43 1.48 14.31
N SER A 109 27.73 2.21 15.19
CA SER A 109 26.27 2.34 15.12
C SER A 109 25.83 3.04 13.83
N ALA A 110 26.55 4.10 13.40
CA ALA A 110 26.31 4.74 12.12
C ALA A 110 26.60 3.82 10.92
N VAL A 111 27.63 2.96 11.00
CA VAL A 111 27.91 1.95 9.97
C VAL A 111 26.80 0.89 9.93
N CYS A 112 26.36 0.37 11.07
CA CYS A 112 25.26 -0.60 11.13
C CYS A 112 23.94 0.00 10.61
N GLY A 113 23.58 1.21 11.06
CA GLY A 113 22.38 1.93 10.62
C GLY A 113 22.42 2.41 9.17
N PHE A 114 23.59 2.40 8.53
CA PHE A 114 23.70 2.64 7.09
C PHE A 114 23.17 1.45 6.27
N PHE A 115 23.36 0.21 6.74
CA PHE A 115 22.92 -1.01 6.07
C PHE A 115 21.56 -1.54 6.56
N GLU A 116 20.95 -0.90 7.56
CA GLU A 116 19.57 -1.18 7.92
C GLU A 116 18.60 -0.79 6.78
N PRO A 117 17.55 -1.60 6.51
CA PRO A 117 16.54 -1.26 5.52
C PRO A 117 15.87 0.07 5.87
N ARG A 118 16.27 1.15 5.20
CA ARG A 118 15.56 2.42 5.32
C ARG A 118 14.31 2.35 4.46
N THR A 119 13.17 2.69 5.06
CA THR A 119 12.01 3.22 4.32
C THR A 119 12.49 4.37 3.42
N PRO A 120 12.09 4.43 2.14
CA PRO A 120 12.49 5.54 1.26
C PRO A 120 12.18 6.89 1.91
N GLU A 121 13.19 7.76 2.00
CA GLU A 121 13.03 9.11 2.51
C GLU A 121 12.03 9.87 1.60
N ASN A 122 10.91 10.31 2.17
CA ASN A 122 10.06 11.32 1.55
C ASN A 122 10.87 12.62 1.50
N GLN A 123 11.58 12.87 0.41
CA GLN A 123 12.16 14.18 0.17
C GLN A 123 11.02 15.19 -0.01
N ILE A 124 11.02 16.19 0.86
CA ILE A 124 10.25 17.42 0.73
C ILE A 124 10.56 17.99 -0.65
N LEU A 125 9.52 18.25 -1.44
CA LEU A 125 9.59 19.07 -2.65
C LEU A 125 10.41 20.33 -2.33
N SER A 126 11.56 20.49 -2.98
CA SER A 126 12.31 21.74 -2.94
C SER A 126 11.40 22.90 -3.35
N THR A 127 11.29 23.87 -2.45
CA THR A 127 10.49 25.08 -2.62
C THR A 127 11.24 26.07 -3.51
N ASP A 128 11.21 25.85 -4.83
CA ASP A 128 11.52 26.91 -5.78
C ASP A 128 10.24 27.69 -6.10
N GLY A 129 10.22 28.94 -5.62
CA GLY A 129 9.10 29.86 -5.73
C GLY A 129 8.86 30.31 -7.16
N THR A 130 7.75 29.89 -7.74
CA THR A 130 7.16 30.52 -8.94
C THR A 130 5.70 30.90 -8.67
N PRO A 131 5.22 32.07 -9.14
CA PRO A 131 3.89 32.60 -8.81
C PRO A 131 2.69 31.76 -9.29
N ASN A 132 2.88 30.82 -10.22
CA ASN A 132 1.80 30.02 -10.82
C ASN A 132 1.26 28.88 -9.94
N ARG A 133 1.99 28.44 -8.90
CA ARG A 133 1.61 27.29 -8.07
C ARG A 133 0.48 27.57 -7.07
N SER A 134 0.32 28.83 -6.62
CA SER A 134 -0.69 29.22 -5.63
C SER A 134 -2.11 29.13 -6.16
N SER A 135 -2.33 29.52 -7.42
CA SER A 135 -3.63 29.39 -8.11
C SER A 135 -4.04 27.93 -8.28
N HIS A 136 -3.12 27.10 -8.77
CA HIS A 136 -3.35 25.67 -8.97
C HIS A 136 -3.62 24.91 -7.66
N ARG A 137 -2.93 25.26 -6.57
CA ARG A 137 -3.19 24.70 -5.23
C ARG A 137 -4.60 25.04 -4.72
N GLY A 138 -5.08 26.26 -4.95
CA GLY A 138 -6.43 26.67 -4.56
C GLY A 138 -7.54 25.94 -5.34
N GLU A 139 -7.32 25.70 -6.62
CA GLU A 139 -8.23 24.96 -7.49
C GLU A 139 -8.38 23.49 -7.09
N VAL A 140 -7.28 22.80 -6.78
CA VAL A 140 -7.29 21.41 -6.31
C VAL A 140 -8.05 21.27 -4.99
N LEU A 141 -7.83 22.20 -4.05
CA LEU A 141 -8.53 22.19 -2.76
C LEU A 141 -10.03 22.46 -2.89
N THR A 142 -10.44 23.29 -3.86
CA THR A 142 -11.87 23.54 -4.17
C THR A 142 -12.56 22.26 -4.63
N ALA A 143 -11.93 21.54 -5.57
CA ALA A 143 -12.44 20.25 -6.02
C ALA A 143 -12.53 19.23 -4.88
N LEU A 144 -11.50 19.16 -4.02
CA LEU A 144 -11.51 18.28 -2.84
C LEU A 144 -12.63 18.65 -1.87
N TYR A 145 -12.92 19.94 -1.64
CA TYR A 145 -14.03 20.38 -0.80
C TYR A 145 -15.39 19.97 -1.37
N GLU A 146 -15.64 20.23 -2.65
CA GLU A 146 -16.89 19.85 -3.31
C GLU A 146 -17.14 18.36 -3.20
N ARG A 147 -16.10 17.55 -3.42
CA ARG A 147 -16.16 16.09 -3.25
C ARG A 147 -16.27 15.66 -1.80
N TRP A 148 -15.68 16.39 -0.87
CA TRP A 148 -15.85 16.13 0.56
C TRP A 148 -17.26 16.43 1.05
N THR A 149 -18.05 17.25 0.36
CA THR A 149 -19.40 17.60 0.82
C THR A 149 -20.50 16.74 0.19
N THR A 150 -20.16 15.85 -0.74
CA THR A 150 -21.12 14.89 -1.30
C THR A 150 -21.59 13.88 -0.25
N PRO A 151 -22.78 13.28 -0.41
CA PRO A 151 -23.25 12.20 0.46
C PRO A 151 -22.18 11.11 0.61
N TYR A 152 -21.97 10.68 1.85
CA TYR A 152 -21.09 9.54 2.12
C TYR A 152 -21.77 8.25 1.64
N ILE A 153 -21.05 7.48 0.85
CA ILE A 153 -21.55 6.24 0.25
C ILE A 153 -20.64 5.11 0.72
N GLY A 154 -21.28 3.99 1.06
CA GLY A 154 -20.58 2.80 1.49
C GLY A 154 -20.92 2.33 2.91
N SER A 155 -20.66 1.05 3.14
CA SER A 155 -20.93 0.32 4.38
C SER A 155 -19.78 0.40 5.39
N SER A 156 -18.63 0.98 5.05
CA SER A 156 -17.49 1.12 5.97
C SER A 156 -17.87 1.79 7.29
N ILE A 157 -18.80 2.75 7.27
CA ILE A 157 -19.30 3.41 8.48
C ILE A 157 -20.04 2.45 9.42
N HIS A 158 -20.87 1.56 8.87
CA HIS A 158 -21.58 0.54 9.64
C HIS A 158 -20.64 -0.52 10.19
N VAL A 159 -19.59 -0.89 9.43
CA VAL A 159 -18.56 -1.81 9.91
C VAL A 159 -17.77 -1.22 11.07
N LEU A 160 -17.39 0.07 10.99
CA LEU A 160 -16.70 0.78 12.07
C LEU A 160 -17.58 0.85 13.33
N ASP A 161 -18.84 1.23 13.16
CA ASP A 161 -19.82 1.31 14.25
C ASP A 161 -19.98 -0.04 14.98
N ASN A 162 -20.17 -1.13 14.23
CA ASN A 162 -20.28 -2.48 14.77
C ASN A 162 -18.98 -2.94 15.46
N MET A 163 -17.82 -2.63 14.88
CA MET A 163 -16.52 -2.97 15.48
C MET A 163 -16.37 -2.31 16.85
N LEU A 164 -16.68 -1.01 16.96
CA LEU A 164 -16.56 -0.27 18.22
C LEU A 164 -17.53 -0.77 19.29
N LYS A 165 -18.80 -1.03 18.92
CA LYS A 165 -19.78 -1.64 19.83
C LYS A 165 -19.31 -2.98 20.37
N ASN A 166 -18.77 -3.83 19.48
CA ASN A 166 -18.23 -5.13 19.88
C ASN A 166 -17.04 -4.98 20.83
N HIS A 167 -16.11 -4.08 20.53
CA HIS A 167 -14.95 -3.85 21.38
C HIS A 167 -15.29 -3.21 22.73
N ASP A 168 -16.23 -2.27 22.78
CA ASP A 168 -16.66 -1.68 24.05
C ASP A 168 -17.39 -2.72 24.91
N ARG A 169 -18.23 -3.58 24.32
CA ARG A 169 -18.81 -4.75 25.00
C ARG A 169 -17.73 -5.68 25.55
N THR A 170 -16.73 -6.04 24.74
CA THR A 170 -15.59 -6.86 25.22
C THR A 170 -14.88 -6.20 26.40
N MET A 171 -14.67 -4.88 26.39
CA MET A 171 -14.06 -4.15 27.52
C MET A 171 -14.92 -4.16 28.78
N GLN A 172 -16.25 -4.20 28.65
CA GLN A 172 -17.17 -4.28 29.79
C GLN A 172 -17.25 -5.70 30.37
N GLU A 173 -17.16 -6.72 29.53
CA GLU A 173 -17.30 -8.14 29.91
C GLU A 173 -15.98 -8.77 30.39
N THR A 174 -14.84 -8.22 29.97
CA THR A 174 -13.49 -8.73 30.32
C THR A 174 -12.76 -7.79 31.28
N ASN A 175 -11.62 -8.24 31.82
CA ASN A 175 -10.78 -7.39 32.67
C ASN A 175 -10.06 -6.32 31.82
N PRO A 176 -10.35 -5.01 31.97
CA PRO A 176 -9.72 -3.94 31.21
C PRO A 176 -8.19 -3.90 31.34
N GLU A 177 -7.66 -4.45 32.44
CA GLU A 177 -6.21 -4.54 32.71
C GLU A 177 -5.47 -5.48 31.75
N GLN A 178 -6.17 -6.25 30.91
CA GLN A 178 -5.56 -7.06 29.85
C GLN A 178 -5.25 -6.25 28.58
N TYR A 179 -5.84 -5.07 28.44
CA TYR A 179 -5.73 -4.22 27.25
C TYR A 179 -4.84 -3.02 27.50
N TYR A 180 -4.12 -2.59 26.46
CA TYR A 180 -3.23 -1.45 26.54
C TYR A 180 -4.01 -0.13 26.64
N GLY A 181 -5.11 0.01 25.91
CA GLY A 181 -6.00 1.18 25.91
C GLY A 181 -7.13 1.03 24.88
N LYS A 182 -8.14 1.91 24.95
CA LYS A 182 -9.26 1.97 23.99
C LYS A 182 -8.88 2.74 22.72
N SER A 183 -7.91 2.22 21.97
CA SER A 183 -7.46 2.82 20.71
C SER A 183 -7.61 1.89 19.52
N VAL A 184 -7.97 2.46 18.37
CA VAL A 184 -8.05 1.79 17.07
C VAL A 184 -7.18 2.55 16.08
N VAL A 185 -6.38 1.83 15.30
CA VAL A 185 -5.54 2.43 14.26
C VAL A 185 -6.15 2.12 12.89
N PHE A 186 -6.29 3.13 12.04
CA PHE A 186 -6.79 2.97 10.68
C PHE A 186 -5.58 2.77 9.77
N VAL A 187 -5.41 1.57 9.23
CA VAL A 187 -4.26 1.20 8.40
C VAL A 187 -4.73 1.05 6.96
N GLN A 188 -4.27 1.95 6.10
CA GLN A 188 -4.44 1.81 4.65
C GLN A 188 -3.51 2.72 3.88
N SER A 189 -3.33 2.44 2.59
CA SER A 189 -2.65 3.36 1.69
C SER A 189 -3.37 4.71 1.54
N SER A 190 -2.66 5.68 0.97
CA SER A 190 -3.16 7.02 0.71
C SER A 190 -4.39 7.01 -0.21
N GLY A 191 -5.39 7.85 0.07
CA GLY A 191 -6.57 8.01 -0.79
C GLY A 191 -7.72 7.02 -0.59
N MET A 192 -7.67 6.17 0.43
CA MET A 192 -8.74 5.21 0.78
C MET A 192 -9.92 5.81 1.57
N GLY A 193 -9.91 7.12 1.83
CA GLY A 193 -11.01 7.77 2.55
C GLY A 193 -10.97 7.62 4.08
N LYS A 194 -9.81 7.35 4.69
CA LYS A 194 -9.63 7.28 6.17
C LYS A 194 -10.23 8.49 6.90
N SER A 195 -9.75 9.68 6.55
CA SER A 195 -10.20 10.93 7.15
C SER A 195 -11.69 11.18 6.88
N ARG A 196 -12.18 10.80 5.69
CA ARG A 196 -13.59 10.95 5.30
C ARG A 196 -14.52 10.04 6.11
N LEU A 197 -14.09 8.80 6.38
CA LEU A 197 -14.81 7.86 7.25
C LEU A 197 -14.89 8.40 8.69
N ALA A 198 -13.77 8.89 9.24
CA ALA A 198 -13.76 9.48 10.58
C ALA A 198 -14.63 10.75 10.66
N ASP A 199 -14.57 11.63 9.66
CA ASP A 199 -15.43 12.80 9.55
C ASP A 199 -16.91 12.43 9.50
N LYS A 200 -17.28 11.45 8.67
CA LYS A 200 -18.66 10.95 8.60
C LYS A 200 -19.14 10.36 9.92
N PHE A 201 -18.27 9.62 10.62
CA PHE A 201 -18.57 9.10 11.95
C PHE A 201 -18.85 10.23 12.97
N GLY A 202 -18.16 11.37 12.82
CA GLY A 202 -18.38 12.56 13.65
C GLY A 202 -19.74 13.23 13.51
N GLU A 203 -20.49 12.96 12.44
CA GLU A 203 -21.85 13.51 12.25
C GLU A 203 -22.86 12.93 13.23
N THR A 204 -22.68 11.67 13.67
CA THR A 204 -23.60 10.98 14.58
C THR A 204 -23.00 10.72 15.96
N ASN A 205 -21.67 10.82 16.10
CA ASN A 205 -20.96 10.54 17.33
C ASN A 205 -20.11 11.75 17.73
N LEU A 206 -20.25 12.19 18.98
CA LEU A 206 -19.51 13.37 19.44
C LEU A 206 -18.00 13.11 19.35
N MET A 207 -17.30 14.06 18.71
CA MET A 207 -15.91 13.88 18.34
C MET A 207 -15.04 15.10 18.66
N ILE A 208 -13.82 14.82 19.13
CA ILE A 208 -12.68 15.76 19.07
C ILE A 208 -11.77 15.26 17.94
N ASN A 209 -11.51 16.08 16.93
CA ASN A 209 -10.68 15.70 15.79
C ASN A 209 -9.52 16.69 15.62
N PHE A 210 -8.29 16.17 15.64
CA PHE A 210 -7.07 16.92 15.37
C PHE A 210 -6.39 16.39 14.11
N VAL A 211 -6.13 17.29 13.16
CA VAL A 211 -5.44 16.95 11.90
C VAL A 211 -3.99 17.40 12.00
N LEU A 212 -3.09 16.45 12.27
CA LEU A 212 -1.68 16.68 12.60
C LEU A 212 -0.75 16.76 11.38
N ARG A 213 -1.28 17.13 10.20
CA ARG A 213 -0.51 17.16 8.95
C ARG A 213 0.57 18.22 8.97
N GLU A 214 1.69 17.94 8.30
CA GLU A 214 2.75 18.92 8.08
C GLU A 214 2.25 20.18 7.35
N PRO A 215 2.80 21.36 7.68
CA PRO A 215 2.60 22.58 6.91
C PRO A 215 2.91 22.38 5.41
N ASP A 216 2.25 23.15 4.55
CA ASP A 216 2.48 23.18 3.09
C ASP A 216 2.13 21.93 2.27
N THR A 217 1.53 20.92 2.87
CA THR A 217 0.98 19.77 2.16
C THR A 217 -0.38 20.08 1.49
N THR A 218 -0.77 19.30 0.49
CA THR A 218 -2.01 19.48 -0.31
C THR A 218 -3.16 18.57 0.13
N GLY A 219 -3.05 17.95 1.30
CA GLY A 219 -4.07 17.03 1.83
C GLY A 219 -5.32 17.74 2.37
N TYR A 220 -6.44 17.02 2.39
CA TYR A 220 -7.72 17.46 2.97
C TYR A 220 -8.19 16.43 4.01
N PRO A 221 -8.79 16.83 5.16
CA PRO A 221 -9.19 18.18 5.57
C PRO A 221 -8.01 19.06 6.00
N PRO A 222 -8.17 20.40 6.14
CA PRO A 222 -7.09 21.31 6.56
C PRO A 222 -6.44 20.94 7.90
N ALA A 223 -5.14 21.23 8.04
CA ALA A 223 -4.36 20.90 9.24
C ALA A 223 -4.69 21.79 10.45
N ASP A 224 -4.44 21.27 11.65
CA ASP A 224 -4.52 21.99 12.94
C ASP A 224 -3.11 22.32 13.48
N PRO A 225 -2.42 23.34 12.92
CA PRO A 225 -1.03 23.65 13.24
C PRO A 225 -0.79 23.97 14.72
N GLU A 226 -1.77 24.57 15.42
CA GLU A 226 -1.65 24.89 16.84
C GLU A 226 -1.43 23.63 17.69
N ILE A 227 -2.11 22.55 17.35
CA ILE A 227 -2.04 21.28 18.07
C ILE A 227 -0.75 20.54 17.73
N LEU A 228 -0.40 20.47 16.44
CA LEU A 228 0.85 19.86 16.00
C LEU A 228 2.06 20.58 16.61
N GLN A 229 2.09 21.91 16.57
CA GLN A 229 3.17 22.72 17.12
C GLN A 229 3.28 22.56 18.64
N PHE A 230 2.15 22.48 19.35
CA PHE A 230 2.16 22.19 20.78
C PHE A 230 2.76 20.81 21.08
N MET A 231 2.29 19.76 20.39
CA MET A 231 2.78 18.39 20.60
C MET A 231 4.26 18.24 20.23
N ARG A 232 4.75 19.00 19.26
CA ARG A 232 6.17 19.02 18.88
C ARG A 232 7.00 20.08 19.61
N SER A 233 6.45 20.73 20.63
CA SER A 233 7.19 21.77 21.35
C SER A 233 8.44 21.19 22.03
N THR A 234 9.58 21.84 21.81
CA THR A 234 10.83 21.47 22.48
C THR A 234 10.89 22.06 23.88
N MET A 235 11.53 21.35 24.80
CA MET A 235 11.77 21.86 26.16
C MET A 235 12.54 23.18 26.12
N THR A 236 12.06 24.19 26.86
CA THR A 236 12.85 25.40 27.08
C THR A 236 13.96 25.15 28.11
N VAL A 237 14.92 26.08 28.21
CA VAL A 237 15.95 26.03 29.26
C VAL A 237 15.32 26.04 30.66
N GLU A 238 14.23 26.78 30.85
CA GLU A 238 13.50 26.84 32.12
C GLU A 238 12.79 25.53 32.45
N ASP A 239 12.15 24.89 31.46
CA ASP A 239 11.52 23.57 31.63
C ASP A 239 12.58 22.53 32.02
N LYS A 240 13.71 22.53 31.31
CA LYS A 240 14.83 21.63 31.58
C LYS A 240 15.39 21.84 32.99
N ASN A 241 15.58 23.09 33.41
CA ASN A 241 16.02 23.40 34.77
C ASN A 241 14.98 22.91 35.79
N THR A 242 13.69 23.09 35.53
CA THR A 242 12.61 22.64 36.43
C THR A 242 12.55 21.12 36.55
N ILE A 243 12.67 20.39 35.44
CA ILE A 243 12.74 18.93 35.45
C ILE A 243 13.95 18.46 36.27
N ASN A 244 15.11 19.09 36.10
CA ASN A 244 16.35 18.76 36.80
C ASN A 244 16.43 19.26 38.26
N LYS A 245 15.44 20.00 38.78
CA LYS A 245 15.39 20.42 40.20
C LYS A 245 15.19 19.18 41.10
N SER A 246 16.25 18.44 41.38
CA SER A 246 16.28 17.26 42.25
C SER A 246 17.12 17.54 43.52
N PRO A 247 16.74 17.00 44.70
CA PRO A 247 17.56 17.10 45.92
C PRO A 247 18.89 16.32 45.85
N THR A 248 19.06 15.43 44.86
CA THR A 248 20.34 14.74 44.58
C THR A 248 20.95 15.35 43.33
N ALA A 249 22.09 16.03 43.47
CA ALA A 249 22.70 16.97 42.51
C ALA A 249 23.17 16.41 41.13
N LYS A 250 22.64 15.29 40.65
CA LYS A 250 22.96 14.75 39.31
C LYS A 250 21.88 15.14 38.30
N THR A 251 22.31 15.72 37.18
CA THR A 251 21.47 15.96 35.98
C THR A 251 20.88 14.65 35.47
N LEU A 252 19.60 14.67 35.08
CA LEU A 252 18.94 13.49 34.52
C LEU A 252 19.47 13.17 33.11
N PRO A 253 19.51 11.90 32.70
CA PRO A 253 19.73 11.52 31.32
C PRO A 253 18.70 12.16 30.39
N ARG A 254 19.12 12.53 29.17
CA ARG A 254 18.25 13.19 28.17
C ARG A 254 16.99 12.39 27.85
N GLU A 255 17.06 11.06 27.84
CA GLU A 255 15.90 10.20 27.60
C GLU A 255 14.81 10.35 28.67
N ILE A 256 15.20 10.55 29.94
CA ILE A 256 14.26 10.78 31.05
C ILE A 256 13.66 12.19 30.95
N GLU A 257 14.48 13.18 30.59
CA GLU A 257 13.99 14.54 30.33
C GLU A 257 12.91 14.55 29.23
N ASP A 258 13.22 13.93 28.07
CA ASP A 258 12.30 13.79 26.94
C ASP A 258 11.02 13.02 27.36
N MET A 259 11.16 11.93 28.12
CA MET A 259 10.01 11.13 28.58
C MET A 259 9.08 11.95 29.47
N ILE A 260 9.60 12.66 30.48
CA ILE A 260 8.80 13.52 31.38
C ILE A 260 8.08 14.59 30.55
N TRP A 261 8.79 15.23 29.62
CA TRP A 261 8.22 16.29 28.80
C TRP A 261 7.11 15.79 27.87
N TYR A 262 7.37 14.72 27.11
CA TYR A 262 6.40 14.16 26.17
C TYR A 262 5.12 13.66 26.86
N HIS A 263 5.22 13.06 28.05
CA HIS A 263 4.03 12.69 28.84
C HIS A 263 3.28 13.92 29.35
N SER A 264 4.00 14.98 29.75
CA SER A 264 3.37 16.22 30.20
C SER A 264 2.59 16.89 29.06
N LEU A 265 3.12 16.87 27.83
CA LEU A 265 2.43 17.37 26.64
C LEU A 265 1.17 16.54 26.33
N ALA A 266 1.29 15.21 26.26
CA ALA A 266 0.16 14.34 25.99
C ALA A 266 -0.96 14.48 27.03
N PHE A 267 -0.60 14.52 28.31
CA PHE A 267 -1.54 14.72 29.41
C PHE A 267 -2.23 16.07 29.32
N GLY A 268 -1.43 17.14 29.14
CA GLY A 268 -1.94 18.50 28.99
C GLY A 268 -2.91 18.63 27.81
N LEU A 269 -2.59 18.02 26.66
CA LEU A 269 -3.45 18.03 25.48
C LEU A 269 -4.82 17.41 25.78
N LEU A 270 -4.85 16.18 26.31
CA LEU A 270 -6.11 15.48 26.56
C LEU A 270 -6.94 16.17 27.64
N GLN A 271 -6.32 16.60 28.73
CA GLN A 271 -7.02 17.32 29.80
C GLN A 271 -7.65 18.61 29.27
N ALA A 272 -6.87 19.46 28.59
CA ALA A 272 -7.39 20.70 28.02
C ALA A 272 -8.48 20.45 26.97
N SER A 273 -8.34 19.40 26.16
CA SER A 273 -9.34 19.02 25.16
C SER A 273 -10.68 18.66 25.81
N PHE A 274 -10.66 17.89 26.91
CA PHE A 274 -11.87 17.51 27.64
C PHE A 274 -12.51 18.70 28.34
N GLU A 275 -11.72 19.54 29.01
CA GLU A 275 -12.20 20.76 29.68
C GLU A 275 -12.88 21.71 28.67
N LYS A 276 -12.22 22.01 27.54
CA LYS A 276 -12.79 22.92 26.54
C LYS A 276 -14.00 22.35 25.82
N LEU A 277 -14.06 21.03 25.60
CA LEU A 277 -15.28 20.43 25.08
C LEU A 277 -16.40 20.46 26.12
N GLN A 278 -16.08 20.19 27.39
CA GLN A 278 -17.06 20.25 28.48
C GLN A 278 -17.68 21.64 28.61
N ASP A 279 -16.86 22.70 28.58
CA ASP A 279 -17.34 24.08 28.61
C ASP A 279 -18.40 24.31 27.51
N TRP A 280 -18.09 23.90 26.28
CA TRP A 280 -19.02 24.01 25.16
C TRP A 280 -20.29 23.15 25.35
N VAL A 281 -20.17 21.91 25.82
CA VAL A 281 -21.29 20.99 26.08
C VAL A 281 -22.23 21.54 27.16
N MET A 282 -21.70 22.25 28.15
CA MET A 282 -22.49 22.84 29.24
C MET A 282 -23.35 24.03 28.76
N GLU A 283 -22.94 24.71 27.69
CA GLU A 283 -23.69 25.80 27.06
C GLU A 283 -24.83 25.31 26.14
N GLN A 284 -24.82 24.03 25.76
CA GLN A 284 -25.81 23.49 24.82
C GLN A 284 -27.17 23.22 25.47
N LYS A 285 -28.23 23.48 24.71
CA LYS A 285 -29.62 23.18 25.07
C LYS A 285 -29.88 21.67 25.04
N GLU A 286 -30.98 21.22 25.65
CA GLU A 286 -31.39 19.82 25.57
C GLU A 286 -31.64 19.38 24.12
N MET A 287 -31.00 18.28 23.73
CA MET A 287 -31.14 17.62 22.43
C MET A 287 -30.73 16.14 22.54
N THR A 288 -30.77 15.40 21.43
CA THR A 288 -30.23 14.04 21.36
C THR A 288 -28.70 14.07 21.27
N SER A 289 -28.02 13.02 21.69
CA SER A 289 -26.55 12.92 21.54
C SER A 289 -26.11 13.03 20.07
N GLU A 290 -26.89 12.48 19.14
CA GLU A 290 -26.63 12.59 17.71
C GLU A 290 -26.82 14.03 17.21
N GLY A 291 -27.74 14.79 17.81
CA GLY A 291 -27.94 16.21 17.50
C GLY A 291 -26.76 17.05 17.99
N LEU A 292 -26.26 16.77 19.19
CA LEU A 292 -25.07 17.40 19.76
C LEU A 292 -23.83 17.11 18.91
N ALA A 293 -23.68 15.87 18.44
CA ALA A 293 -22.60 15.47 17.54
C ALA A 293 -22.68 16.23 16.22
N ALA A 294 -23.85 16.28 15.57
CA ALA A 294 -24.06 17.00 14.32
C ALA A 294 -23.77 18.50 14.45
N GLU A 295 -24.20 19.14 15.55
CA GLU A 295 -23.91 20.56 15.80
C GLU A 295 -22.40 20.78 16.00
N ARG A 296 -21.74 19.92 16.78
CA ARG A 296 -20.29 19.97 16.96
C ARG A 296 -19.55 19.78 15.64
N HIS A 297 -19.95 18.81 14.84
CA HIS A 297 -19.38 18.52 13.53
C HIS A 297 -19.49 19.73 12.60
N ALA A 298 -20.68 20.33 12.49
CA ALA A 298 -20.91 21.52 11.68
C ALA A 298 -20.05 22.72 12.11
N LEU A 299 -19.83 22.91 13.42
CA LEU A 299 -18.93 23.95 13.95
C LEU A 299 -17.45 23.72 13.59
N MET A 300 -17.04 22.46 13.48
CA MET A 300 -15.64 22.07 13.21
C MET A 300 -15.35 21.79 11.73
N ALA A 301 -16.39 21.75 10.89
CA ALA A 301 -16.30 21.53 9.45
C ALA A 301 -15.59 22.71 8.73
N PRO A 302 -14.83 22.48 7.65
CA PRO A 302 -14.18 23.55 6.88
C PRO A 302 -15.17 24.51 6.19
N TYR A 303 -14.74 25.74 5.84
CA TYR A 303 -15.56 26.70 5.08
C TYR A 303 -15.74 26.29 3.60
N PRO A 304 -16.87 26.70 2.97
CA PRO A 304 -17.04 26.66 1.51
C PRO A 304 -16.03 27.57 0.76
N PRO A 305 -15.56 27.19 -0.44
CA PRO A 305 -14.55 27.87 -1.27
C PRO A 305 -14.82 29.33 -1.66
N ASP A 306 -16.03 29.85 -1.45
CA ASP A 306 -16.49 31.15 -1.92
C ASP A 306 -16.61 32.22 -0.82
N GLN A 307 -16.45 31.85 0.46
CA GLN A 307 -16.67 32.75 1.61
C GLN A 307 -15.38 33.32 2.24
N GLY A 308 -14.22 33.25 1.56
CA GLY A 308 -12.92 33.61 2.15
C GLY A 308 -12.04 34.58 1.33
N ASN A 309 -11.56 35.66 1.96
CA ASN A 309 -10.54 36.57 1.39
C ASN A 309 -9.12 35.93 1.34
N GLY A 310 -8.80 35.11 0.33
CA GLY A 310 -7.43 34.67 0.00
C GLY A 310 -6.82 33.51 0.82
N VAL A 311 -6.08 32.63 0.11
CA VAL A 311 -5.28 31.43 0.47
C VAL A 311 -5.88 30.48 1.53
N TRP A 312 -6.26 29.27 1.08
CA TRP A 312 -7.09 28.26 1.78
C TRP A 312 -6.43 27.51 2.96
N GLU A 313 -6.08 28.25 4.01
CA GLU A 313 -5.87 27.75 5.39
C GLU A 313 -7.16 27.76 6.24
N LYS A 314 -8.33 28.09 5.66
CA LYS A 314 -9.49 28.55 6.43
C LYS A 314 -10.36 27.43 6.99
N ARG A 315 -9.84 26.79 8.04
CA ARG A 315 -10.66 26.18 9.09
C ARG A 315 -11.72 27.18 9.57
N ARG A 316 -12.88 26.69 10.01
CA ARG A 316 -13.88 27.54 10.67
C ARG A 316 -13.27 28.29 11.83
N THR A 317 -13.74 29.52 12.06
CA THR A 317 -13.27 30.37 13.15
C THR A 317 -13.40 29.66 14.50
N ASP A 318 -14.45 28.86 14.67
CA ASP A 318 -14.68 28.05 15.87
C ASP A 318 -13.64 26.96 16.06
N ARG A 319 -13.22 26.27 14.98
CA ARG A 319 -12.12 25.28 15.03
C ARG A 319 -10.80 25.93 15.41
N VAL A 320 -10.46 27.07 14.80
CA VAL A 320 -9.23 27.82 15.13
C VAL A 320 -9.24 28.26 16.60
N LYS A 321 -10.35 28.84 17.06
CA LYS A 321 -10.52 29.26 18.46
C LYS A 321 -10.40 28.08 19.42
N PHE A 322 -11.06 26.95 19.10
CA PHE A 322 -11.00 25.74 19.91
C PHE A 322 -9.58 25.19 19.99
N CYS A 323 -8.92 24.94 18.86
CA CYS A 323 -7.56 24.40 18.81
C CYS A 323 -6.56 25.33 19.52
N GLY A 324 -6.66 26.65 19.31
CA GLY A 324 -5.83 27.64 19.99
C GLY A 324 -6.05 27.67 21.51
N ALA A 325 -7.31 27.59 21.97
CA ALA A 325 -7.63 27.54 23.39
C ALA A 325 -7.11 26.25 24.05
N VAL A 326 -7.26 25.10 23.37
CA VAL A 326 -6.72 23.81 23.82
C VAL A 326 -5.21 23.87 23.92
N ALA A 327 -4.50 24.29 22.88
CA ALA A 327 -3.03 24.37 22.89
C ALA A 327 -2.50 25.30 24.01
N LYS A 328 -3.17 26.43 24.24
CA LYS A 328 -2.82 27.39 25.29
C LYS A 328 -2.97 26.78 26.69
N GLU A 329 -4.12 26.17 26.99
CA GLU A 329 -4.39 25.55 28.29
C GLU A 329 -3.53 24.30 28.51
N ALA A 330 -3.33 23.50 27.47
CA ALA A 330 -2.49 22.30 27.51
C ALA A 330 -1.04 22.64 27.92
N LYS A 331 -0.51 23.78 27.46
CA LYS A 331 0.81 24.27 27.88
C LYS A 331 0.86 24.60 29.37
N VAL A 332 -0.20 25.20 29.92
CA VAL A 332 -0.29 25.50 31.35
C VAL A 332 -0.29 24.20 32.16
N HIS A 333 -1.07 23.21 31.75
CA HIS A 333 -1.12 21.90 32.41
C HIS A 333 0.23 21.18 32.34
N ALA A 334 0.89 21.15 31.17
CA ALA A 334 2.21 20.56 31.00
C ALA A 334 3.25 21.22 31.93
N SER A 335 3.26 22.55 32.03
CA SER A 335 4.17 23.28 32.93
C SER A 335 3.89 22.99 34.41
N LYS A 336 2.62 22.81 34.82
CA LYS A 336 2.27 22.41 36.20
C LYS A 336 2.75 20.99 36.53
N LEU A 337 2.62 20.06 35.58
CA LEU A 337 3.05 18.67 35.77
C LEU A 337 4.56 18.56 35.99
N ILE A 338 5.38 19.26 35.19
CA ILE A 338 6.84 19.22 35.39
C ILE A 338 7.29 19.86 36.71
N GLN A 339 6.49 20.76 37.30
CA GLN A 339 6.78 21.31 38.63
C GLN A 339 6.49 20.28 39.74
N ASN A 340 5.50 19.40 39.53
CA ASN A 340 5.15 18.35 40.48
C ASN A 340 6.32 17.36 40.66
N GLN A 341 6.75 17.17 41.90
CA GLN A 341 7.87 16.29 42.23
C GLN A 341 7.52 14.80 42.08
N GLN A 342 6.30 14.39 42.41
CA GLN A 342 5.85 13.00 42.26
C GLN A 342 5.75 12.64 40.77
N TRP A 343 5.21 13.53 39.94
CA TRP A 343 5.19 13.37 38.49
C TRP A 343 6.59 13.08 37.93
N ARG A 344 7.58 13.91 38.28
CA ARG A 344 8.98 13.68 37.86
C ARG A 344 9.58 12.39 38.39
N ARG A 345 9.18 11.94 39.58
CA ARG A 345 9.66 10.67 40.17
C ARG A 345 9.11 9.46 39.45
N ALA A 346 7.89 9.53 38.91
CA ALA A 346 7.25 8.43 38.19
C ALA A 346 8.05 7.91 37.00
N PHE A 347 8.92 8.74 36.41
CA PHE A 347 9.74 8.43 35.22
C PHE A 347 11.23 8.17 35.53
N ARG A 348 11.63 8.04 36.80
CA ARG A 348 13.03 7.74 37.16
C ARG A 348 13.48 6.36 36.71
N ASP A 349 12.53 5.42 36.63
CA ASP A 349 12.72 4.12 36.00
C ASP A 349 12.15 4.22 34.59
N THR A 350 12.98 3.97 33.57
CA THR A 350 12.57 4.06 32.17
C THR A 350 11.79 2.83 31.69
N GLN A 351 11.67 1.78 32.51
CA GLN A 351 10.90 0.59 32.18
C GLN A 351 9.40 0.92 32.05
N ASP A 352 8.81 0.58 30.90
CA ASP A 352 7.41 0.89 30.55
C ASP A 352 6.40 0.45 31.62
N SER A 353 6.54 -0.78 32.14
CA SER A 353 5.65 -1.33 33.18
C SER A 353 5.74 -0.57 34.50
N GLN A 354 6.93 -0.11 34.87
CA GLN A 354 7.15 0.64 36.11
C GLN A 354 6.60 2.07 35.99
N VAL A 355 6.85 2.75 34.87
CA VAL A 355 6.27 4.07 34.60
C VAL A 355 4.75 4.00 34.65
N ARG A 356 4.14 3.02 33.96
CA ARG A 356 2.69 2.84 33.96
C ARG A 356 2.16 2.62 35.37
N ARG A 357 2.77 1.71 36.13
CA ARG A 357 2.39 1.44 37.51
C ARG A 357 2.46 2.70 38.36
N ASN A 358 3.55 3.46 38.28
CA ASN A 358 3.72 4.69 39.05
C ASN A 358 2.61 5.70 38.73
N LEU A 359 2.28 5.88 37.45
CA LEU A 359 1.20 6.76 37.00
C LEU A 359 -0.18 6.30 37.48
N GLU A 360 -0.43 4.98 37.51
CA GLU A 360 -1.69 4.39 37.97
C GLU A 360 -1.84 4.42 39.51
N THR A 361 -0.75 4.31 40.29
CA THR A 361 -0.81 4.18 41.76
C THR A 361 -0.64 5.46 42.55
N GLU A 362 0.04 6.48 42.01
CA GLU A 362 0.41 7.68 42.77
C GLU A 362 -0.61 8.84 42.68
N THR A 363 -1.88 8.58 42.30
CA THR A 363 -2.92 9.64 42.12
C THR A 363 -2.50 10.75 41.14
N LEU A 364 -1.54 10.45 40.26
CA LEU A 364 -0.96 11.42 39.33
C LEU A 364 -1.85 11.75 38.14
N VAL A 365 -2.90 10.95 37.94
CA VAL A 365 -3.84 11.03 36.81
C VAL A 365 -5.18 11.64 37.17
N ASP A 366 -5.43 11.90 38.46
CA ASP A 366 -6.72 12.32 39.00
C ASP A 366 -7.29 13.54 38.30
N ALA A 367 -6.46 14.52 37.92
CA ALA A 367 -6.90 15.72 37.21
C ALA A 367 -7.46 15.39 35.82
N LEU A 368 -6.78 14.51 35.07
CA LEU A 368 -7.22 14.06 33.75
C LEU A 368 -8.45 13.16 33.85
N GLU A 369 -8.48 12.24 34.81
CA GLU A 369 -9.65 11.40 35.07
C GLU A 369 -10.86 12.23 35.49
N THR A 370 -10.66 13.25 36.32
CA THR A 370 -11.71 14.20 36.72
C THR A 370 -12.24 14.96 35.51
N ALA A 371 -11.37 15.48 34.64
CA ALA A 371 -11.79 16.14 33.40
C ALA A 371 -12.61 15.21 32.49
N ALA A 372 -12.16 13.96 32.32
CA ALA A 372 -12.88 12.94 31.54
C ALA A 372 -14.23 12.56 32.16
N ASN A 373 -14.28 12.36 33.49
CA ASN A 373 -15.51 12.05 34.23
C ASN A 373 -16.52 13.20 34.17
N ASN A 374 -16.06 14.43 34.34
CA ASN A 374 -16.89 15.62 34.28
C ASN A 374 -17.51 15.80 32.90
N LEU A 375 -16.72 15.62 31.83
CA LEU A 375 -17.22 15.63 30.46
C LEU A 375 -18.22 14.50 30.23
N THR A 376 -17.90 13.26 30.61
CA THR A 376 -18.81 12.11 30.43
C THR A 376 -20.13 12.30 31.19
N THR A 377 -20.07 12.88 32.40
CA THR A 377 -21.26 13.24 33.19
C THR A 377 -22.07 14.34 32.50
N ALA A 378 -21.40 15.37 31.96
CA ALA A 378 -22.06 16.42 31.18
C ALA A 378 -22.72 15.87 29.91
N LEU A 379 -22.17 14.81 29.31
CA LEU A 379 -22.75 14.14 28.14
C LEU A 379 -23.95 13.24 28.50
N ALA A 380 -23.99 12.68 29.71
CA ALA A 380 -25.09 11.84 30.16
C ALA A 380 -26.47 12.55 30.20
N LYS A 381 -26.49 13.89 30.18
CA LYS A 381 -27.74 14.68 30.10
C LYS A 381 -28.42 14.59 28.72
N PHE A 382 -27.69 14.21 27.68
CA PHE A 382 -28.24 14.06 26.33
C PHE A 382 -28.67 12.61 26.10
N LYS A 383 -29.94 12.41 25.75
CA LYS A 383 -30.47 11.07 25.48
C LYS A 383 -29.81 10.51 24.23
N CYS A 384 -29.24 9.32 24.35
CA CYS A 384 -28.63 8.60 23.24
C CYS A 384 -29.62 7.64 22.61
N LYS A 385 -29.70 7.61 21.27
CA LYS A 385 -30.49 6.59 20.56
C LYS A 385 -29.69 5.31 20.30
N SER A 386 -28.36 5.39 20.41
CA SER A 386 -27.44 4.28 20.13
C SER A 386 -26.62 3.90 21.36
N ASN A 387 -26.15 2.65 21.41
CA ASN A 387 -25.19 2.19 22.44
C ASN A 387 -23.75 2.55 22.07
N ASN A 388 -23.54 3.62 21.29
CA ASN A 388 -22.22 4.03 20.86
C ASN A 388 -21.42 4.69 21.98
N PRO A 389 -20.08 4.67 21.90
CA PRO A 389 -19.27 5.38 22.87
C PRO A 389 -19.65 6.88 22.86
N PRO A 390 -19.81 7.49 24.05
CA PRO A 390 -20.25 8.88 24.19
C PRO A 390 -19.24 9.90 23.63
N LEU A 391 -17.98 9.52 23.44
CA LEU A 391 -16.94 10.38 22.89
C LEU A 391 -15.88 9.59 22.11
N VAL A 392 -15.49 10.13 20.96
CA VAL A 392 -14.31 9.69 20.20
C VAL A 392 -13.31 10.83 20.04
N VAL A 393 -12.02 10.54 20.21
CA VAL A 393 -10.92 11.46 19.94
C VAL A 393 -10.11 10.94 18.76
N VAL A 394 -9.97 11.73 17.71
CA VAL A 394 -9.30 11.36 16.47
C VAL A 394 -8.01 12.17 16.31
N PHE A 395 -6.92 11.45 16.10
CA PHE A 395 -5.63 11.99 15.66
C PHE A 395 -5.43 11.59 14.21
N ASP A 396 -5.78 12.50 13.30
CA ASP A 396 -5.55 12.33 11.87
C ASP A 396 -4.12 12.74 11.50
N GLU A 397 -3.53 12.04 10.54
CA GLU A 397 -2.10 12.11 10.18
C GLU A 397 -1.17 11.90 11.40
N ALA A 398 -1.49 10.94 12.26
CA ALA A 398 -0.75 10.61 13.47
C ALA A 398 0.73 10.23 13.22
N GLY A 399 1.10 9.89 11.98
CA GLY A 399 2.49 9.66 11.55
C GLY A 399 3.42 10.84 11.87
N SER A 400 2.90 12.07 11.86
CA SER A 400 3.67 13.25 12.26
C SER A 400 4.16 13.19 13.72
N LEU A 401 3.53 12.44 14.62
CA LEU A 401 4.01 12.27 16.00
C LEU A 401 5.20 11.30 16.10
N LEU A 402 5.57 10.62 15.01
CA LEU A 402 6.69 9.69 14.96
C LEU A 402 7.98 10.34 14.47
N LYS A 403 7.94 11.63 14.12
CA LYS A 403 9.09 12.37 13.58
C LYS A 403 9.75 13.23 14.64
N ASP A 404 11.06 13.40 14.55
CA ASP A 404 11.79 14.32 15.42
C ASP A 404 11.33 15.77 15.17
N PRO A 405 11.02 16.55 16.22
CA PRO A 405 10.59 17.93 16.07
C PRO A 405 11.59 18.86 15.36
N SER A 406 12.88 18.59 15.48
CA SER A 406 13.97 19.39 14.90
C SER A 406 14.36 18.90 13.50
N ASN A 407 14.17 17.61 13.22
CA ASN A 407 14.42 17.02 11.90
C ASN A 407 13.36 15.97 11.55
N PRO A 408 12.33 16.34 10.77
CA PRO A 408 11.23 15.44 10.42
C PRO A 408 11.66 14.14 9.70
N SER A 409 12.87 14.09 9.14
CA SER A 409 13.41 12.89 8.49
C SER A 409 13.89 11.82 9.48
N ILE A 410 14.03 12.16 10.76
CA ILE A 410 14.44 11.22 11.81
C ILE A 410 13.18 10.67 12.49
N VAL A 411 13.08 9.35 12.55
CA VAL A 411 12.01 8.67 13.28
C VAL A 411 12.31 8.72 14.78
N LYS A 412 11.46 9.42 15.55
CA LYS A 412 11.54 9.56 17.00
C LYS A 412 10.15 9.35 17.63
N PRO A 413 9.72 8.10 17.89
CA PRO A 413 8.35 7.76 18.28
C PRO A 413 7.95 8.15 19.72
N GLY A 414 8.84 8.76 20.50
CA GLY A 414 8.60 9.07 21.92
C GLY A 414 7.35 9.91 22.22
N LEU A 415 6.95 10.82 21.32
CA LEU A 415 5.70 11.60 21.47
C LEU A 415 4.46 10.73 21.32
N TYR A 416 4.44 9.89 20.29
CA TYR A 416 3.37 8.92 20.06
C TYR A 416 3.26 7.93 21.22
N HIS A 417 4.39 7.43 21.74
CA HIS A 417 4.41 6.53 22.90
C HIS A 417 3.83 7.17 24.16
N ALA A 418 4.20 8.43 24.46
CA ALA A 418 3.63 9.17 25.58
C ALA A 418 2.12 9.28 25.46
N LEU A 419 1.62 9.69 24.29
CA LEU A 419 0.18 9.83 24.03
C LEU A 419 -0.56 8.51 24.23
N ASN A 420 -0.06 7.43 23.66
CA ASN A 420 -0.61 6.09 23.81
C ASN A 420 -0.62 5.60 25.27
N ARG A 421 0.45 5.87 26.03
CA ARG A 421 0.52 5.51 27.44
C ARG A 421 -0.51 6.28 28.26
N VAL A 422 -0.64 7.59 28.03
CA VAL A 422 -1.65 8.44 28.71
C VAL A 422 -3.07 7.99 28.34
N ILE A 423 -3.35 7.66 27.08
CA ILE A 423 -4.63 7.07 26.66
C ILE A 423 -4.90 5.75 27.40
N GLY A 424 -3.88 4.92 27.62
CA GLY A 424 -3.98 3.68 28.38
C GLY A 424 -4.40 3.86 29.84
N LEU A 425 -4.23 5.06 30.41
CA LEU A 425 -4.70 5.41 31.76
C LEU A 425 -6.23 5.65 31.77
N LEU A 426 -6.81 6.02 30.62
CA LEU A 426 -8.24 6.30 30.45
C LEU A 426 -9.07 5.06 30.07
N LYS A 427 -8.51 3.84 30.17
CA LYS A 427 -9.18 2.58 29.77
C LYS A 427 -10.53 2.31 30.45
N ARG A 428 -10.76 2.90 31.63
CA ARG A 428 -12.03 2.79 32.39
C ARG A 428 -13.10 3.79 31.92
N GLN A 429 -12.69 4.83 31.19
CA GLN A 429 -13.60 5.82 30.63
C GLN A 429 -14.27 5.28 29.37
N HIS A 430 -15.47 5.77 29.06
CA HIS A 430 -16.18 5.44 27.81
C HIS A 430 -15.71 6.34 26.65
N ILE A 431 -14.40 6.50 26.49
CA ILE A 431 -13.77 7.33 25.46
C ILE A 431 -12.93 6.44 24.56
N TRP A 432 -13.11 6.55 23.24
CA TRP A 432 -12.33 5.83 22.23
C TRP A 432 -11.39 6.76 21.47
N PHE A 433 -10.25 6.24 21.05
CA PHE A 433 -9.20 7.01 20.37
C PHE A 433 -8.89 6.41 19.00
N PHE A 434 -8.95 7.21 17.93
CA PHE A 434 -8.55 6.78 16.59
C PHE A 434 -7.22 7.41 16.19
N PHE A 435 -6.36 6.59 15.62
CA PHE A 435 -5.14 7.04 14.95
C PHE A 435 -5.23 6.74 13.47
N LEU A 436 -5.27 7.78 12.65
CA LEU A 436 -5.25 7.66 11.20
C LEU A 436 -3.85 8.06 10.74
N SER A 437 -3.22 7.24 9.90
CA SER A 437 -1.94 7.60 9.30
C SER A 437 -1.91 7.17 7.85
N THR A 438 -1.37 8.04 7.00
CA THR A 438 -1.01 7.73 5.61
C THR A 438 0.50 7.55 5.43
N GLU A 439 1.29 7.72 6.49
CA GLU A 439 2.76 7.75 6.42
C GLU A 439 3.43 6.41 6.74
N SER A 440 4.69 6.29 6.30
CA SER A 440 5.50 5.08 6.16
C SER A 440 6.03 4.44 7.45
N HIS A 441 5.22 4.47 8.51
CA HIS A 441 5.60 4.01 9.85
C HIS A 441 4.51 3.17 10.51
N VAL A 442 3.73 2.40 9.75
CA VAL A 442 2.70 1.49 10.31
C VAL A 442 3.28 0.58 11.40
N ARG A 443 4.52 0.10 11.24
CA ARG A 443 5.21 -0.72 12.27
C ARG A 443 5.44 0.03 13.59
N GLN A 444 5.62 1.34 13.57
CA GLN A 444 5.78 2.14 14.79
C GLN A 444 4.42 2.45 15.45
N LEU A 445 3.37 2.64 14.64
CA LEU A 445 2.00 2.79 15.16
C LEU A 445 1.44 1.47 15.70
N LEU A 446 1.77 0.36 15.03
CA LEU A 446 1.31 -0.99 15.34
C LEU A 446 2.46 -1.99 15.34
N PRO A 447 3.38 -1.93 16.32
CA PRO A 447 4.49 -2.89 16.41
C PRO A 447 3.99 -4.30 16.68
N PRO A 448 4.60 -5.35 16.10
CA PRO A 448 4.30 -6.74 16.43
C PRO A 448 4.36 -7.01 17.94
N ASP A 449 3.61 -8.02 18.39
CA ASP A 449 3.64 -8.46 19.78
C ASP A 449 4.94 -9.22 20.11
N ASN A 450 5.55 -9.87 19.11
CA ASN A 450 6.75 -10.69 19.24
C ASN A 450 8.08 -9.95 18.96
N GLU A 451 8.07 -8.63 18.79
CA GLU A 451 9.26 -7.85 18.43
C GLU A 451 10.25 -7.74 19.61
N ASN A 452 11.53 -8.01 19.35
CA ASN A 452 12.60 -7.84 20.35
C ASN A 452 12.89 -6.35 20.56
N ARG A 453 12.72 -5.85 21.78
CA ARG A 453 12.91 -4.44 22.13
C ARG A 453 14.23 -4.25 22.87
N THR A 454 14.95 -3.18 22.55
CA THR A 454 16.25 -2.83 23.15
C THR A 454 16.11 -2.19 24.54
N GLY A 455 14.90 -1.77 24.92
CA GLY A 455 14.58 -1.00 26.12
C GLY A 455 14.66 0.52 25.93
N SER A 456 14.97 1.04 24.74
CA SER A 456 15.09 2.48 24.49
C SER A 456 13.73 3.12 24.25
N TYR A 457 13.29 3.98 25.17
CA TYR A 457 12.03 4.73 25.03
C TYR A 457 11.95 5.59 23.76
N VAL A 458 13.09 6.10 23.33
CA VAL A 458 13.19 7.06 22.23
C VAL A 458 13.20 6.36 20.87
N ASN A 459 13.69 5.12 20.81
CA ASN A 459 13.96 4.43 19.55
C ASN A 459 13.10 3.17 19.35
N ASP A 460 12.71 2.48 20.42
CA ASP A 460 11.91 1.26 20.32
C ASP A 460 10.42 1.55 20.30
N PRO A 461 9.62 0.77 19.56
CA PRO A 461 8.18 0.78 19.68
C PRO A 461 7.70 0.45 21.11
N SER A 462 6.55 1.00 21.51
CA SER A 462 6.00 0.88 22.86
C SER A 462 6.09 -0.53 23.49
N ALA A 463 6.71 -0.54 24.69
CA ALA A 463 6.67 -1.55 25.76
C ALA A 463 5.39 -2.40 25.83
N ARG A 464 4.25 -1.73 25.92
CA ARG A 464 2.94 -2.32 26.24
C ARG A 464 3.00 -3.36 27.36
N LEU A 465 3.91 -3.19 28.33
CA LEU A 465 4.07 -4.14 29.42
C LEU A 465 3.15 -3.72 30.57
N GLY A 466 2.25 -4.62 30.96
CA GLY A 466 1.41 -4.48 32.14
C GLY A 466 2.13 -4.87 33.44
N TYR A 467 1.40 -4.83 34.54
CA TYR A 467 1.88 -5.28 35.86
C TYR A 467 0.94 -6.35 36.45
N PRO A 468 1.42 -7.57 36.84
CA PRO A 468 2.79 -8.10 36.65
C PRO A 468 3.19 -8.14 35.17
N PRO A 469 4.49 -8.24 34.83
CA PRO A 469 4.99 -8.08 33.46
C PRO A 469 4.34 -9.09 32.51
N LYS A 470 3.32 -8.61 31.79
CA LYS A 470 2.59 -9.33 30.75
C LYS A 470 2.34 -8.34 29.61
N LEU A 471 2.49 -8.81 28.38
CA LEU A 471 2.18 -8.00 27.22
C LEU A 471 0.67 -7.69 27.18
N LEU A 472 0.33 -6.41 27.07
CA LEU A 472 -1.05 -5.95 26.99
C LEU A 472 -1.54 -6.02 25.54
N SER A 473 -2.76 -6.55 25.39
CA SER A 473 -3.44 -6.69 24.10
C SER A 473 -3.86 -5.32 23.55
N ARG A 474 -3.95 -5.21 22.23
CA ARG A 474 -4.55 -4.05 21.54
C ARG A 474 -5.75 -4.51 20.73
N PHE A 475 -6.62 -3.57 20.39
CA PHE A 475 -7.64 -3.82 19.39
C PHE A 475 -7.02 -3.93 18.00
N PRO A 476 -7.56 -4.81 17.13
CA PRO A 476 -7.10 -4.93 15.77
C PRO A 476 -7.26 -3.61 14.99
N PRO A 477 -6.44 -3.34 13.97
CA PRO A 477 -6.60 -2.16 13.14
C PRO A 477 -7.90 -2.23 12.32
N PHE A 478 -8.43 -1.06 11.96
CA PHE A 478 -9.53 -0.96 11.00
C PHE A 478 -8.97 -0.96 9.57
N LEU A 479 -9.41 -1.93 8.76
CA LEU A 479 -8.95 -2.14 7.38
C LEU A 479 -10.09 -2.10 6.34
N ALA A 480 -11.35 -2.05 6.77
CA ALA A 480 -12.52 -2.21 5.92
C ALA A 480 -12.90 -0.93 5.16
N PHE A 481 -12.06 -0.53 4.20
CA PHE A 481 -12.30 0.59 3.29
C PHE A 481 -12.79 0.08 1.94
N GLN A 482 -13.87 0.67 1.43
CA GLN A 482 -14.43 0.30 0.13
C GLN A 482 -13.71 0.97 -1.04
N LEU A 483 -13.73 0.26 -2.16
CA LEU A 483 -13.31 0.71 -3.47
C LEU A 483 -14.54 0.92 -4.34
N ASP A 484 -14.35 1.52 -5.52
CA ASP A 484 -15.37 1.69 -6.55
C ASP A 484 -16.59 2.50 -6.09
N ILE A 485 -16.45 3.34 -5.05
CA ILE A 485 -17.55 4.10 -4.44
C ILE A 485 -18.30 4.95 -5.47
N GLU A 486 -17.57 5.58 -6.40
CA GLU A 486 -18.20 6.40 -7.45
C GLU A 486 -18.97 5.54 -8.47
N ASN A 487 -18.45 4.36 -8.81
CA ASN A 487 -19.21 3.41 -9.62
C ASN A 487 -20.48 2.95 -8.89
N GLU A 488 -20.39 2.54 -7.62
CA GLU A 488 -21.54 2.15 -6.80
C GLU A 488 -22.61 3.27 -6.73
N ASN A 489 -22.17 4.51 -6.53
CA ASN A 489 -23.03 5.69 -6.50
C ASN A 489 -23.86 5.83 -7.79
N ARG A 490 -23.21 5.73 -8.95
CA ARG A 490 -23.89 5.85 -10.25
C ARG A 490 -24.76 4.64 -10.58
N MET A 491 -24.44 3.47 -10.04
CA MET A 491 -25.29 2.29 -10.17
C MET A 491 -26.54 2.39 -9.28
N ALA A 492 -26.45 3.02 -8.11
CA ALA A 492 -27.56 3.13 -7.16
C ALA A 492 -28.57 4.27 -7.48
N ASN A 493 -28.12 5.38 -8.07
CA ASN A 493 -28.94 6.60 -8.23
C ASN A 493 -29.90 6.59 -9.44
N GLY A 494 -30.43 5.42 -9.84
CA GLY A 494 -31.35 5.29 -10.97
C GLY A 494 -30.72 5.49 -12.36
N THR A 495 -29.41 5.70 -12.42
CA THR A 495 -28.62 5.82 -13.66
C THR A 495 -27.96 4.51 -14.08
N MET A 496 -28.29 3.38 -13.43
CA MET A 496 -27.71 2.06 -13.72
C MET A 496 -27.79 1.70 -15.21
N ASP A 497 -28.96 1.86 -15.81
CA ASP A 497 -29.16 1.55 -17.23
C ASP A 497 -28.30 2.44 -18.14
N GLU A 498 -28.13 3.71 -17.78
CA GLU A 498 -27.28 4.64 -18.53
C GLU A 498 -25.81 4.26 -18.41
N GLU A 499 -25.35 3.91 -17.19
CA GLU A 499 -23.98 3.46 -16.93
C GLU A 499 -23.63 2.16 -17.64
N LEU A 500 -24.55 1.19 -17.66
CA LEU A 500 -24.38 -0.08 -18.35
C LEU A 500 -24.52 0.05 -19.88
N LYS A 501 -25.24 1.05 -20.38
CA LYS A 501 -25.34 1.30 -21.83
C LYS A 501 -24.23 2.19 -22.38
N LYS A 502 -23.36 2.76 -21.52
CA LYS A 502 -22.23 3.58 -21.97
C LYS A 502 -21.44 2.86 -23.06
N SER A 503 -21.24 3.53 -24.19
CA SER A 503 -20.54 2.96 -25.34
C SER A 503 -19.12 2.54 -24.97
N PHE A 504 -18.60 1.53 -25.66
CA PHE A 504 -17.25 1.00 -25.41
C PHE A 504 -16.15 2.08 -25.45
N SER A 505 -16.27 3.08 -26.33
CA SER A 505 -15.33 4.19 -26.42
C SER A 505 -15.19 4.97 -25.10
N LYS A 506 -16.27 5.07 -24.32
CA LYS A 506 -16.31 5.76 -23.01
C LYS A 506 -15.47 5.07 -21.95
N PHE A 507 -15.29 3.75 -22.01
CA PHE A 507 -14.52 3.00 -21.01
C PHE A 507 -13.03 3.42 -20.95
N THR A 508 -12.56 4.04 -22.03
CA THR A 508 -11.18 4.51 -22.14
C THR A 508 -10.98 5.98 -21.74
N GLU A 509 -12.06 6.70 -21.41
CA GLU A 509 -11.98 8.08 -20.96
C GLU A 509 -11.49 8.16 -19.51
N MET A 510 -10.71 9.20 -19.19
CA MET A 510 -10.13 9.35 -17.85
C MET A 510 -11.21 9.47 -16.77
N GLU A 511 -12.33 10.14 -17.09
CA GLU A 511 -13.48 10.25 -16.20
C GLU A 511 -14.06 8.88 -15.83
N HIS A 512 -14.24 7.99 -16.81
CA HIS A 512 -14.77 6.65 -16.57
C HIS A 512 -13.78 5.80 -15.76
N MET A 513 -12.50 5.81 -16.15
CA MET A 513 -11.45 5.09 -15.42
C MET A 513 -11.34 5.51 -13.95
N ALA A 514 -11.56 6.80 -13.65
CA ALA A 514 -11.49 7.35 -12.30
C ALA A 514 -12.65 6.92 -11.37
N MET A 515 -13.69 6.26 -11.90
CA MET A 515 -14.77 5.70 -11.08
C MET A 515 -14.35 4.41 -10.35
N PHE A 516 -13.32 3.71 -10.86
CA PHE A 516 -12.86 2.44 -10.35
C PHE A 516 -11.61 2.59 -9.47
N GLY A 517 -11.54 1.79 -8.42
CA GLY A 517 -10.48 1.81 -7.44
C GLY A 517 -10.80 2.72 -6.26
N ARG A 518 -9.78 3.39 -5.74
CA ARG A 518 -9.96 4.23 -4.55
C ARG A 518 -10.69 5.54 -4.87
N PRO A 519 -11.40 6.14 -3.89
CA PRO A 519 -12.09 7.42 -4.05
C PRO A 519 -11.19 8.61 -4.44
N LEU A 520 -9.87 8.50 -4.22
CA LEU A 520 -8.89 9.52 -4.57
C LEU A 520 -9.03 10.03 -6.00
N TRP A 521 -9.27 9.16 -6.98
CA TRP A 521 -9.25 9.53 -8.40
C TRP A 521 -10.40 10.45 -8.79
N HIS A 522 -11.51 10.38 -8.06
CA HIS A 522 -12.66 11.26 -8.26
C HIS A 522 -12.56 12.56 -7.45
N GLY A 523 -11.62 12.64 -6.50
CA GLY A 523 -11.37 13.80 -5.63
C GLY A 523 -10.61 14.96 -6.29
N TYR A 524 -9.94 14.71 -7.42
CA TYR A 524 -9.09 15.68 -8.11
C TYR A 524 -9.66 16.06 -9.47
N LYS A 525 -9.19 17.18 -10.04
CA LYS A 525 -9.51 17.55 -11.42
C LYS A 525 -8.97 16.49 -12.36
N LEU A 526 -9.78 16.11 -13.37
CA LEU A 526 -9.42 15.06 -14.32
C LEU A 526 -8.08 15.31 -15.04
N SER A 527 -7.69 16.57 -15.25
CA SER A 527 -6.40 16.95 -15.83
C SER A 527 -5.20 16.51 -14.98
N ASP A 528 -5.38 16.43 -13.66
CA ASP A 528 -4.30 16.25 -12.69
C ASP A 528 -4.22 14.79 -12.22
N VAL A 529 -5.26 13.98 -12.46
CA VAL A 529 -5.39 12.59 -11.98
C VAL A 529 -4.25 11.71 -12.48
N HIS A 530 -3.85 11.84 -13.74
CA HIS A 530 -2.78 11.02 -14.32
C HIS A 530 -1.41 11.34 -13.69
N ASP A 531 -1.06 12.62 -13.59
CA ASP A 531 0.20 13.07 -12.97
C ASP A 531 0.26 12.71 -11.47
N LEU A 532 -0.88 12.84 -10.76
CA LEU A 532 -1.00 12.41 -9.38
C LEU A 532 -0.78 10.90 -9.24
N ALA A 533 -1.41 10.09 -10.09
CA ALA A 533 -1.23 8.65 -10.11
C ALA A 533 0.23 8.26 -10.39
N GLN A 534 0.90 8.92 -11.34
CA GLN A 534 2.33 8.72 -11.61
C GLN A 534 3.19 9.00 -10.38
N THR A 535 2.96 10.12 -9.71
CA THR A 535 3.68 10.52 -8.49
C THR A 535 3.44 9.55 -7.34
N LYS A 536 2.22 9.03 -7.21
CA LYS A 536 1.85 8.08 -6.14
C LYS A 536 2.49 6.70 -6.36
N LEU A 537 2.69 6.26 -7.60
CA LEU A 537 3.37 4.99 -7.92
C LEU A 537 4.89 5.02 -7.69
N THR A 538 5.46 6.20 -7.47
CA THR A 538 6.89 6.39 -7.19
C THR A 538 7.13 6.84 -5.75
N GLY A 539 6.15 6.69 -4.86
CA GLY A 539 6.29 7.08 -3.46
C GLY A 539 6.43 8.58 -3.23
N GLY A 540 5.90 9.40 -4.15
CA GLY A 540 6.06 10.86 -4.09
C GLY A 540 7.28 11.39 -4.84
N GLN A 541 8.14 10.51 -5.38
CA GLN A 541 9.27 10.93 -6.19
C GLN A 541 8.83 11.43 -7.57
N THR A 542 9.50 12.45 -8.10
CA THR A 542 9.15 13.06 -9.38
C THR A 542 9.53 12.22 -10.60
N CYS A 543 10.41 11.21 -10.44
CA CYS A 543 10.86 10.35 -11.52
C CYS A 543 10.75 8.87 -11.19
N TYR A 544 10.40 8.09 -12.21
CA TYR A 544 10.48 6.64 -12.17
C TYR A 544 11.93 6.18 -12.33
N SER A 545 12.35 5.20 -11.52
CA SER A 545 13.66 4.57 -11.63
C SER A 545 13.45 3.09 -11.84
N SER A 546 13.76 2.63 -13.06
CA SER A 546 13.67 1.21 -13.44
C SER A 546 14.69 0.33 -12.72
N LYS A 547 15.61 0.91 -11.93
CA LYS A 547 16.58 0.19 -11.08
C LYS A 547 16.17 0.16 -9.61
N ASN A 548 15.10 0.87 -9.23
CA ASN A 548 14.58 0.84 -7.87
C ASN A 548 13.53 -0.28 -7.76
N ALA A 549 13.85 -1.32 -6.99
CA ALA A 549 12.99 -2.48 -6.79
C ALA A 549 11.58 -2.11 -6.28
N TYR A 550 11.43 -1.08 -5.45
CA TYR A 550 10.11 -0.63 -4.98
C TYR A 550 9.30 0.04 -6.09
N HIS A 551 9.94 0.83 -6.96
CA HIS A 551 9.26 1.47 -8.09
C HIS A 551 8.82 0.40 -9.09
N VAL A 552 9.71 -0.53 -9.43
CA VAL A 552 9.43 -1.66 -10.32
C VAL A 552 8.33 -2.54 -9.76
N PHE A 553 8.40 -2.88 -8.48
CA PHE A 553 7.36 -3.63 -7.79
C PHE A 553 6.01 -2.91 -7.83
N SER A 554 5.96 -1.62 -7.52
CA SER A 554 4.73 -0.82 -7.55
C SER A 554 4.08 -0.82 -8.93
N VAL A 555 4.82 -0.40 -9.96
CA VAL A 555 4.27 -0.27 -11.31
C VAL A 555 3.87 -1.64 -11.87
N LEU A 556 4.69 -2.68 -11.69
CA LEU A 556 4.35 -4.02 -12.21
C LEU A 556 3.26 -4.71 -11.40
N SER A 557 3.16 -4.49 -10.09
CA SER A 557 2.04 -5.01 -9.29
C SER A 557 0.70 -4.53 -9.84
N VAL A 558 0.62 -3.26 -10.26
CA VAL A 558 -0.60 -2.70 -10.86
C VAL A 558 -0.86 -3.27 -12.24
N ARG A 559 0.17 -3.53 -13.05
CA ARG A 559 0.00 -4.01 -14.43
C ARG A 559 -0.29 -5.51 -14.52
N VAL A 560 0.39 -6.33 -13.70
CA VAL A 560 0.41 -7.78 -13.81
C VAL A 560 0.14 -8.50 -12.48
N SER A 561 -0.42 -7.84 -11.47
CA SER A 561 -0.82 -8.42 -10.16
C SER A 561 0.24 -9.32 -9.54
N LEU A 562 1.24 -8.69 -8.91
CA LEU A 562 2.35 -9.38 -8.21
C LEU A 562 1.98 -9.71 -6.76
N ASP A 563 2.14 -10.97 -6.40
CA ASP A 563 1.95 -11.46 -5.03
C ASP A 563 3.27 -11.47 -4.27
N VAL A 564 3.23 -11.08 -2.99
CA VAL A 564 4.41 -11.03 -2.13
C VAL A 564 4.58 -12.37 -1.42
N CYS A 565 5.80 -12.91 -1.45
CA CYS A 565 6.16 -14.12 -0.73
C CYS A 565 6.35 -13.79 0.78
N LEU A 566 5.30 -13.96 1.58
CA LEU A 566 5.29 -13.57 3.00
C LEU A 566 6.13 -14.49 3.91
N GLN A 567 6.57 -15.66 3.45
CA GLN A 567 7.53 -16.50 4.19
C GLN A 567 8.96 -15.95 4.11
N ASN A 568 9.22 -15.05 3.18
CA ASN A 568 10.48 -14.32 3.12
C ASN A 568 10.38 -13.08 4.03
N PRO A 569 11.25 -12.93 5.06
CA PRO A 569 11.24 -11.74 5.91
C PRO A 569 11.41 -10.42 5.13
N ARG A 570 12.14 -10.44 4.01
CA ARG A 570 12.25 -9.27 3.10
C ARG A 570 10.95 -9.00 2.34
N GLY A 571 10.15 -10.03 2.06
CA GLY A 571 8.81 -9.90 1.50
C GLY A 571 7.86 -9.19 2.46
N ILE A 572 7.92 -9.49 3.77
CA ILE A 572 7.12 -8.78 4.79
C ILE A 572 7.39 -7.28 4.76
N GLU A 573 8.66 -6.88 4.68
CA GLU A 573 9.05 -5.47 4.59
C GLU A 573 8.63 -4.84 3.25
N LEU A 574 8.77 -5.57 2.14
CA LEU A 574 8.29 -5.13 0.82
C LEU A 574 6.78 -4.84 0.83
N ALA A 575 5.96 -5.73 1.39
CA ALA A 575 4.51 -5.54 1.51
C ALA A 575 4.17 -4.30 2.34
N ARG A 576 4.86 -4.11 3.47
CA ARG A 576 4.67 -2.95 4.34
C ARG A 576 4.97 -1.65 3.60
N VAL A 577 6.17 -1.53 3.04
CA VAL A 577 6.62 -0.34 2.29
C VAL A 577 5.68 -0.07 1.11
N ALA A 578 5.18 -1.12 0.46
CA ALA A 578 4.28 -0.96 -0.67
C ALA A 578 2.91 -0.37 -0.30
N VAL A 579 2.35 -0.74 0.87
CA VAL A 579 1.12 -0.13 1.40
C VAL A 579 1.37 1.31 1.85
N ASP A 580 2.50 1.51 2.51
CA ASP A 580 2.90 2.80 3.08
C ASP A 580 3.14 3.87 2.01
N SER A 581 3.81 3.52 0.90
CA SER A 581 4.31 4.50 -0.06
C SER A 581 3.87 4.27 -1.51
N TYR A 582 3.42 3.07 -1.89
CA TYR A 582 3.31 2.68 -3.31
C TYR A 582 1.93 2.19 -3.74
N MET A 583 0.88 2.71 -3.09
CA MET A 583 -0.54 2.49 -3.43
C MET A 583 -1.03 1.05 -3.29
N ARG A 584 -0.24 0.13 -2.76
CA ARG A 584 -0.73 -1.22 -2.43
C ARG A 584 -1.75 -1.16 -1.29
N VAL A 585 -2.61 -2.14 -1.17
CA VAL A 585 -3.74 -2.12 -0.21
C VAL A 585 -3.56 -3.21 0.81
N ALA A 586 -3.78 -2.91 2.09
CA ALA A 586 -3.81 -3.94 3.12
C ALA A 586 -5.18 -4.63 3.13
N ILE A 587 -5.22 -5.96 3.05
CA ILE A 587 -6.44 -6.75 3.13
C ILE A 587 -6.66 -7.28 4.54
N ASN A 588 -5.56 -7.70 5.19
CA ASN A 588 -5.58 -8.21 6.54
C ASN A 588 -4.24 -7.94 7.23
N MET A 589 -4.22 -7.91 8.56
CA MET A 589 -3.01 -7.75 9.35
C MET A 589 -3.08 -8.63 10.60
N ASN A 590 -2.10 -9.51 10.76
CA ASN A 590 -1.92 -10.25 12.01
C ASN A 590 -1.12 -9.38 12.97
N THR A 591 -1.74 -8.91 14.05
CA THR A 591 -1.12 -7.99 15.02
C THR A 591 -0.03 -8.64 15.88
N GLU A 592 -0.08 -9.97 16.04
CA GLU A 592 0.90 -10.71 16.84
C GLU A 592 2.26 -10.77 16.13
N SER A 593 2.23 -11.16 14.86
CA SER A 593 3.40 -11.31 13.98
C SER A 593 3.78 -10.04 13.22
N GLY A 594 2.84 -9.09 13.06
CA GLY A 594 2.96 -7.91 12.21
C GLY A 594 2.84 -8.19 10.71
N ILE A 595 2.55 -9.43 10.30
CA ILE A 595 2.41 -9.80 8.89
C ILE A 595 1.18 -9.09 8.31
N MET A 596 1.38 -8.41 7.18
CA MET A 596 0.34 -7.72 6.43
C MET A 596 0.07 -8.47 5.12
N TYR A 597 -1.19 -8.89 4.95
CA TYR A 597 -1.68 -9.42 3.70
C TYR A 597 -2.10 -8.25 2.83
N THR A 598 -1.62 -8.22 1.59
CA THR A 598 -1.73 -7.04 0.74
C THR A 598 -2.06 -7.42 -0.69
N ASP A 599 -2.83 -6.58 -1.35
CA ASP A 599 -3.30 -6.80 -2.71
C ASP A 599 -3.18 -5.51 -3.54
N THR A 600 -3.25 -5.65 -4.86
CA THR A 600 -3.28 -4.54 -5.81
C THR A 600 -4.62 -4.52 -6.53
N PRO A 601 -5.52 -3.59 -6.16
CA PRO A 601 -6.84 -3.53 -6.77
C PRO A 601 -6.80 -3.18 -8.27
N SER A 602 -7.90 -3.48 -8.95
CA SER A 602 -8.10 -3.10 -10.35
C SER A 602 -8.40 -1.60 -10.47
N GLU A 603 -7.34 -0.80 -10.59
CA GLU A 603 -7.40 0.66 -10.69
C GLU A 603 -6.89 1.11 -12.09
N PRO A 604 -7.79 1.37 -13.05
CA PRO A 604 -7.40 1.63 -14.45
C PRO A 604 -6.56 2.92 -14.59
N VAL A 605 -6.80 3.90 -13.71
CA VAL A 605 -6.01 5.13 -13.56
C VAL A 605 -4.55 4.81 -13.24
N LEU A 606 -4.31 4.00 -12.20
CA LEU A 606 -2.96 3.60 -11.82
C LEU A 606 -2.30 2.77 -12.91
N ALA A 607 -3.04 1.86 -13.55
CA ALA A 607 -2.52 1.05 -14.65
C ALA A 607 -2.06 1.90 -15.83
N ASN A 608 -2.82 2.93 -16.18
CA ASN A 608 -2.47 3.89 -17.22
C ASN A 608 -1.24 4.74 -16.83
N ALA A 609 -1.12 5.16 -15.57
CA ALA A 609 0.05 5.86 -15.05
C ALA A 609 1.32 4.98 -15.03
N ALA A 610 1.18 3.72 -14.59
CA ALA A 610 2.26 2.72 -14.59
C ALA A 610 2.78 2.45 -16.00
N MET A 611 1.89 2.39 -17.00
CA MET A 611 2.27 2.31 -18.41
C MET A 611 3.12 3.51 -18.84
N SER A 612 2.73 4.74 -18.50
CA SER A 612 3.50 5.92 -18.87
C SER A 612 4.94 5.87 -18.33
N HIS A 613 5.14 5.33 -17.13
CA HIS A 613 6.48 5.12 -16.55
C HIS A 613 7.27 4.03 -17.28
N LEU A 614 6.63 2.87 -17.52
CA LEU A 614 7.26 1.73 -18.19
C LEU A 614 7.58 2.01 -19.67
N CYS A 615 6.85 2.92 -20.31
CA CYS A 615 7.05 3.33 -21.69
C CYS A 615 7.72 4.72 -21.82
N GLN A 616 8.24 5.29 -20.73
CA GLN A 616 8.85 6.62 -20.72
C GLN A 616 10.11 6.68 -21.60
N SER A 617 10.90 5.60 -21.59
CA SER A 617 12.10 5.46 -22.40
C SER A 617 12.13 4.10 -23.08
N SER A 618 12.93 3.96 -24.13
CA SER A 618 13.07 2.71 -24.89
C SER A 618 13.71 1.55 -24.10
N SER A 619 14.32 1.84 -22.94
CA SER A 619 14.93 0.84 -22.04
C SER A 619 14.21 0.73 -20.69
N SER A 620 13.13 1.48 -20.47
CA SER A 620 12.39 1.43 -19.21
C SER A 620 11.86 0.02 -18.94
N TRP A 621 11.19 -0.60 -19.92
CA TRP A 621 10.69 -1.97 -19.81
C TRP A 621 11.80 -3.00 -19.58
N SER A 622 12.88 -2.98 -20.38
CA SER A 622 13.98 -3.94 -20.25
C SER A 622 14.62 -3.87 -18.87
N ASN A 623 15.00 -2.67 -18.41
CA ASN A 623 15.60 -2.48 -17.09
C ASN A 623 14.65 -2.87 -15.94
N SER A 624 13.33 -2.69 -16.15
CA SER A 624 12.32 -3.07 -15.16
C SER A 624 12.17 -4.59 -15.06
N ILE A 625 12.23 -5.30 -16.19
CA ILE A 625 12.25 -6.77 -16.21
C ILE A 625 13.53 -7.29 -15.58
N ASP A 626 14.68 -6.65 -15.84
CA ASP A 626 15.95 -6.99 -15.20
C ASP A 626 15.84 -6.87 -13.69
N THR A 627 15.34 -5.73 -13.19
CA THR A 627 15.16 -5.49 -11.76
C THR A 627 14.11 -6.42 -11.14
N LEU A 628 13.00 -6.69 -11.84
CA LEU A 628 12.00 -7.68 -11.43
C LEU A 628 12.67 -9.05 -11.23
N THR A 629 13.53 -9.43 -12.17
CA THR A 629 14.19 -10.72 -12.15
C THR A 629 15.26 -10.79 -11.06
N SER A 630 16.18 -9.83 -11.03
CA SER A 630 17.36 -9.87 -10.16
C SER A 630 17.05 -9.52 -8.72
N GLU A 631 16.16 -8.54 -8.46
CA GLU A 631 15.94 -8.01 -7.11
C GLU A 631 14.66 -8.53 -6.45
N LEU A 632 13.68 -9.01 -7.23
CA LEU A 632 12.39 -9.47 -6.70
C LEU A 632 12.20 -10.99 -6.83
N LEU A 633 12.38 -11.56 -8.03
CA LEU A 633 12.20 -13.00 -8.26
C LEU A 633 13.36 -13.82 -7.68
N ASN A 634 14.60 -13.51 -8.05
CA ASN A 634 15.78 -14.26 -7.58
C ASN A 634 15.97 -14.17 -6.06
N GLU A 635 15.63 -13.02 -5.47
CA GLU A 635 15.67 -12.79 -4.03
C GLU A 635 14.45 -13.38 -3.29
N GLY A 636 13.49 -13.90 -4.05
CA GLY A 636 12.33 -14.59 -3.53
C GLY A 636 11.34 -13.73 -2.77
N LEU A 637 11.15 -12.50 -3.24
CA LEU A 637 10.25 -11.51 -2.62
C LEU A 637 8.84 -11.60 -3.20
N ILE A 638 8.71 -12.11 -4.43
CA ILE A 638 7.43 -12.21 -5.13
C ILE A 638 7.18 -13.63 -5.64
N GLU A 639 5.90 -14.00 -5.75
CA GLU A 639 5.51 -15.30 -6.26
C GLU A 639 5.55 -15.32 -7.80
N LYS A 640 6.17 -16.37 -8.33
CA LYS A 640 6.40 -16.51 -9.77
C LYS A 640 5.30 -17.32 -10.51
N GLY A 641 4.51 -18.11 -9.77
CA GLY A 641 3.54 -19.06 -10.32
C GLY A 641 4.19 -20.34 -10.84
N LEU A 642 3.51 -21.49 -10.68
CA LEU A 642 4.06 -22.80 -11.07
C LEU A 642 4.07 -23.05 -12.58
N LYS A 643 3.11 -22.48 -13.33
CA LYS A 643 2.96 -22.76 -14.77
C LYS A 643 3.49 -21.64 -15.65
N GLY A 644 4.06 -20.58 -15.09
CA GLY A 644 4.57 -19.41 -15.83
C GLY A 644 3.51 -18.34 -16.10
N GLU A 645 2.42 -18.30 -15.32
CA GLU A 645 1.31 -17.36 -15.46
C GLU A 645 1.77 -15.90 -15.37
N LEU A 646 2.75 -15.61 -14.50
CA LEU A 646 3.34 -14.27 -14.42
C LEU A 646 4.03 -13.86 -15.73
N TYR A 647 4.81 -14.76 -16.35
CA TYR A 647 5.45 -14.51 -17.63
C TYR A 647 4.41 -14.27 -18.74
N ALA A 648 3.35 -15.07 -18.77
CA ALA A 648 2.26 -14.89 -19.72
C ALA A 648 1.61 -13.51 -19.58
N ARG A 649 1.26 -13.08 -18.36
CA ARG A 649 0.72 -11.72 -18.11
C ARG A 649 1.70 -10.63 -18.55
N LEU A 650 3.00 -10.80 -18.29
CA LEU A 650 4.04 -9.88 -18.72
C LEU A 650 4.08 -9.74 -20.25
N MET A 651 4.08 -10.84 -21.00
CA MET A 651 4.07 -10.81 -22.47
C MET A 651 2.82 -10.17 -23.04
N LEU A 652 1.64 -10.46 -22.46
CA LEU A 652 0.37 -9.88 -22.87
C LEU A 652 0.35 -8.36 -22.64
N ILE A 653 0.87 -7.88 -21.51
CA ILE A 653 1.03 -6.43 -21.25
C ILE A 653 2.07 -5.80 -22.17
N LEU A 654 3.21 -6.43 -22.39
CA LEU A 654 4.28 -5.92 -23.24
C LEU A 654 3.81 -5.76 -24.70
N ALA A 655 3.02 -6.72 -25.19
CA ALA A 655 2.39 -6.64 -26.51
C ALA A 655 1.44 -5.44 -26.61
N ARG A 656 0.60 -5.22 -25.59
CA ARG A 656 -0.32 -4.08 -25.52
C ARG A 656 0.44 -2.75 -25.48
N ASP A 657 1.51 -2.65 -24.71
CA ASP A 657 2.32 -1.43 -24.60
C ASP A 657 3.14 -1.14 -25.86
N SER A 658 3.56 -2.18 -26.57
CA SER A 658 4.18 -2.04 -27.89
C SER A 658 3.27 -1.34 -28.90
N ILE A 659 1.97 -1.63 -28.88
CA ILE A 659 0.98 -0.92 -29.72
C ILE A 659 1.00 0.57 -29.38
N TRP A 660 0.98 0.91 -28.10
CA TRP A 660 0.96 2.29 -27.63
C TRP A 660 2.20 3.07 -28.08
N VAL A 661 3.40 2.49 -27.92
CA VAL A 661 4.66 3.12 -28.37
C VAL A 661 4.66 3.32 -29.90
N GLN A 662 4.18 2.34 -30.65
CA GLN A 662 4.10 2.41 -32.11
C GLN A 662 3.10 3.47 -32.61
N VAL A 663 2.00 3.70 -31.90
CA VAL A 663 1.03 4.73 -32.25
C VAL A 663 1.55 6.12 -31.86
N ARG A 664 2.10 6.26 -30.65
CA ARG A 664 2.67 7.52 -30.14
C ARG A 664 3.79 8.06 -31.03
N SER A 665 4.60 7.19 -31.63
CA SER A 665 5.65 7.61 -32.57
C SER A 665 5.11 8.14 -33.91
N LYS A 666 3.84 7.88 -34.24
CA LYS A 666 3.21 8.23 -35.53
C LYS A 666 2.21 9.39 -35.43
N VAL A 667 1.73 9.73 -34.23
CA VAL A 667 0.62 10.66 -34.02
C VAL A 667 1.01 11.69 -32.93
N ARG A 668 0.57 12.96 -33.06
CA ARG A 668 0.70 13.96 -31.98
C ARG A 668 -0.10 13.49 -30.76
N LEU A 669 0.44 13.73 -29.56
CA LEU A 669 0.03 13.17 -28.24
C LEU A 669 -1.49 13.16 -27.93
N GLU A 670 -2.29 14.02 -28.55
CA GLU A 670 -3.71 14.25 -28.21
C GLU A 670 -4.71 13.24 -28.82
N THR A 671 -4.26 12.26 -29.63
CA THR A 671 -5.16 11.33 -30.36
C THR A 671 -4.73 9.86 -30.33
N ILE A 672 -3.99 9.42 -29.30
CA ILE A 672 -3.61 8.00 -29.18
C ILE A 672 -4.86 7.18 -28.78
N PRO A 673 -5.37 6.27 -29.63
CA PRO A 673 -6.48 5.41 -29.27
C PRO A 673 -6.08 4.52 -28.09
N GLN A 674 -6.84 4.60 -27.01
CA GLN A 674 -6.69 3.73 -25.84
C GLN A 674 -7.23 2.30 -26.12
N SER A 675 -8.19 2.18 -27.06
CA SER A 675 -8.65 0.91 -27.59
C SER A 675 -7.82 0.44 -28.79
N PHE A 676 -7.76 -0.86 -28.99
CA PHE A 676 -7.08 -1.50 -30.11
C PHE A 676 -7.81 -2.76 -30.55
N THR A 677 -7.47 -3.28 -31.70
CA THR A 677 -8.07 -4.51 -32.26
C THR A 677 -7.29 -5.75 -31.85
N VAL A 678 -7.96 -6.91 -31.84
CA VAL A 678 -7.29 -8.22 -31.70
C VAL A 678 -6.19 -8.39 -32.75
N ARG A 679 -6.38 -7.87 -33.97
CA ARG A 679 -5.34 -7.87 -35.00
C ARG A 679 -4.09 -7.11 -34.54
N GLN A 680 -4.24 -5.87 -34.06
CA GLN A 680 -3.10 -5.09 -33.59
C GLN A 680 -2.41 -5.80 -32.42
N PHE A 681 -3.20 -6.38 -31.51
CA PHE A 681 -2.69 -7.15 -30.38
C PHE A 681 -1.86 -8.36 -30.78
N LEU A 682 -2.40 -9.25 -31.63
CA LEU A 682 -1.69 -10.45 -32.07
C LEU A 682 -0.43 -10.13 -32.88
N ILE A 683 -0.46 -9.05 -33.68
CA ILE A 683 0.69 -8.60 -34.47
C ILE A 683 1.78 -7.97 -33.59
N ALA A 684 1.40 -7.33 -32.48
CA ALA A 684 2.35 -6.86 -31.48
C ALA A 684 2.92 -8.02 -30.64
N LEU A 685 2.10 -9.00 -30.29
CA LEU A 685 2.47 -10.16 -29.46
C LEU A 685 3.44 -11.10 -30.18
N TYR A 686 3.14 -11.49 -31.42
CA TYR A 686 3.90 -12.52 -32.13
C TYR A 686 5.01 -11.95 -33.03
N ALA A 687 6.06 -12.73 -33.21
CA ALA A 687 7.15 -12.41 -34.13
C ALA A 687 6.65 -12.27 -35.59
N LYS A 688 7.38 -11.46 -36.39
CA LYS A 688 6.95 -11.01 -37.72
C LYS A 688 6.70 -12.16 -38.69
N GLU A 689 7.44 -13.25 -38.53
CA GLU A 689 7.37 -14.47 -39.32
C GLU A 689 5.99 -15.14 -39.23
N HIS A 690 5.27 -14.96 -38.12
CA HIS A 690 3.97 -15.58 -37.87
C HIS A 690 2.77 -14.72 -38.33
N HIS A 691 3.01 -13.45 -38.68
CA HIS A 691 1.95 -12.46 -38.95
C HIS A 691 1.07 -12.82 -40.15
N GLN A 692 1.67 -13.29 -41.25
CA GLN A 692 0.92 -13.66 -42.45
C GLN A 692 -0.02 -14.84 -42.17
N MET A 693 0.47 -15.82 -41.40
CA MET A 693 -0.29 -17.00 -41.00
C MET A 693 -1.50 -16.60 -40.12
N ILE A 694 -1.29 -15.74 -39.12
CA ILE A 694 -2.38 -15.23 -38.26
C ILE A 694 -3.44 -14.50 -39.08
N LYS A 695 -3.03 -13.58 -39.96
CA LYS A 695 -3.95 -12.80 -40.82
C LYS A 695 -4.72 -13.68 -41.82
N LYS A 696 -4.14 -14.78 -42.27
CA LYS A 696 -4.74 -15.69 -43.26
C LYS A 696 -5.81 -16.59 -42.63
N TRP A 697 -5.54 -17.11 -41.43
CA TRP A 697 -6.34 -18.20 -40.86
C TRP A 697 -7.31 -17.76 -39.76
N ILE A 698 -6.99 -16.73 -38.96
CA ILE A 698 -7.93 -16.24 -37.94
C ILE A 698 -9.06 -15.44 -38.64
N PRO A 699 -10.33 -15.71 -38.34
CA PRO A 699 -11.46 -14.99 -38.94
C PRO A 699 -11.38 -13.48 -38.74
N ASP A 700 -11.77 -12.72 -39.76
CA ASP A 700 -11.77 -11.25 -39.68
C ASP A 700 -12.66 -10.73 -38.54
N ALA A 701 -13.80 -11.36 -38.26
CA ALA A 701 -14.66 -11.00 -37.13
C ALA A 701 -13.92 -11.02 -35.78
N LEU A 702 -13.01 -12.00 -35.58
CA LEU A 702 -12.14 -12.02 -34.40
C LEU A 702 -11.07 -10.93 -34.49
N LEU A 703 -10.41 -10.79 -35.64
CA LEU A 703 -9.32 -9.85 -35.83
C LEU A 703 -9.75 -8.38 -35.69
N THR A 704 -11.00 -8.04 -36.02
CA THR A 704 -11.53 -6.67 -35.92
C THR A 704 -12.16 -6.35 -34.56
N ALA A 705 -12.41 -7.36 -33.72
CA ALA A 705 -12.94 -7.17 -32.37
C ALA A 705 -12.01 -6.27 -31.54
N LYS A 706 -12.62 -5.51 -30.62
CA LYS A 706 -11.99 -4.44 -29.85
C LYS A 706 -11.55 -4.91 -28.47
N MET A 707 -10.48 -4.29 -28.00
CA MET A 707 -9.81 -4.54 -26.74
C MET A 707 -9.41 -3.20 -26.13
N ASN A 708 -9.42 -3.10 -24.81
CA ASN A 708 -9.00 -1.91 -24.07
C ASN A 708 -8.16 -2.24 -22.83
N PHE A 709 -7.84 -3.52 -22.59
CA PHE A 709 -7.17 -3.90 -21.35
C PHE A 709 -5.81 -3.19 -21.20
N ASN A 710 -5.51 -2.75 -19.98
CA ASN A 710 -4.23 -2.13 -19.62
C ASN A 710 -3.57 -2.77 -18.40
N HIS A 711 -4.26 -3.64 -17.67
CA HIS A 711 -3.73 -4.42 -16.56
C HIS A 711 -4.45 -5.76 -16.36
N PHE A 712 -3.98 -6.55 -15.40
CA PHE A 712 -4.63 -7.78 -14.94
C PHE A 712 -5.16 -7.64 -13.51
N THR A 713 -6.31 -8.27 -13.27
CA THR A 713 -6.84 -8.59 -11.93
C THR A 713 -6.89 -10.10 -11.74
N VAL A 714 -7.14 -10.58 -10.52
CA VAL A 714 -7.15 -11.99 -10.16
C VAL A 714 -8.54 -12.39 -9.66
N ALA A 715 -9.05 -13.52 -10.14
CA ALA A 715 -10.30 -14.10 -9.66
C ALA A 715 -10.14 -14.63 -8.23
N ARG A 716 -11.06 -14.27 -7.33
CA ARG A 716 -11.07 -14.75 -5.93
C ARG A 716 -11.57 -16.18 -5.75
N GLY A 717 -12.18 -16.74 -6.80
CA GLY A 717 -12.74 -18.09 -6.80
C GLY A 717 -12.73 -18.68 -8.20
N MET A 718 -13.13 -19.95 -8.30
CA MET A 718 -13.28 -20.64 -9.57
C MET A 718 -14.41 -20.00 -10.38
N ILE A 719 -14.18 -19.83 -11.69
CA ILE A 719 -15.24 -19.45 -12.62
C ILE A 719 -15.88 -20.73 -13.15
N GLU A 720 -17.16 -20.88 -12.85
CA GLU A 720 -17.98 -22.05 -13.18
C GLU A 720 -19.03 -21.72 -14.25
N ARG A 721 -19.70 -22.76 -14.79
CA ARG A 721 -20.69 -22.61 -15.87
C ARG A 721 -21.90 -21.75 -15.49
N GLU A 722 -22.21 -21.68 -14.21
CA GLU A 722 -23.38 -20.99 -13.67
C GLU A 722 -23.19 -19.46 -13.62
N HIS A 723 -21.96 -18.98 -13.78
CA HIS A 723 -21.66 -17.55 -13.78
C HIS A 723 -22.12 -16.88 -15.08
N ASP A 724 -22.63 -15.66 -14.96
CA ASP A 724 -23.02 -14.81 -16.10
C ASP A 724 -21.77 -14.21 -16.78
N LEU A 725 -21.18 -14.99 -17.69
CA LEU A 725 -19.94 -14.62 -18.38
C LEU A 725 -20.03 -13.30 -19.17
N PRO A 726 -21.12 -13.00 -19.91
CA PRO A 726 -21.30 -11.70 -20.54
C PRO A 726 -21.17 -10.51 -19.58
N LYS A 727 -21.76 -10.59 -18.38
CA LYS A 727 -21.62 -9.53 -17.37
C LYS A 727 -20.20 -9.44 -16.82
N ILE A 728 -19.53 -10.56 -16.60
CA ILE A 728 -18.11 -10.55 -16.17
C ILE A 728 -17.24 -9.87 -17.23
N TRP A 729 -17.46 -10.14 -18.51
CA TRP A 729 -16.73 -9.49 -19.59
C TRP A 729 -17.01 -8.00 -19.67
N HIS A 730 -18.27 -7.61 -19.53
CA HIS A 730 -18.65 -6.21 -19.49
C HIS A 730 -17.95 -5.48 -18.34
N GLU A 731 -17.95 -6.03 -17.13
CA GLU A 731 -17.24 -5.43 -15.99
C GLU A 731 -15.73 -5.34 -16.21
N LEU A 732 -15.11 -6.36 -16.79
CA LEU A 732 -13.70 -6.33 -17.14
C LEU A 732 -13.38 -5.28 -18.23
N LEU A 733 -14.27 -5.10 -19.20
CA LEU A 733 -14.14 -4.06 -20.22
C LEU A 733 -14.31 -2.65 -19.63
N ARG A 734 -15.28 -2.44 -18.74
CA ARG A 734 -15.45 -1.15 -18.02
C ARG A 734 -14.19 -0.79 -17.22
N ARG A 735 -13.53 -1.79 -16.64
CA ARG A 735 -12.29 -1.64 -15.88
C ARG A 735 -11.01 -1.67 -16.72
N ASN A 736 -11.08 -1.84 -18.04
CA ASN A 736 -9.88 -2.02 -18.87
C ASN A 736 -8.97 -3.15 -18.33
N ALA A 737 -9.54 -4.26 -17.87
CA ALA A 737 -8.81 -5.33 -17.19
C ALA A 737 -8.88 -6.66 -17.95
N GLY A 738 -7.77 -7.40 -17.95
CA GLY A 738 -7.77 -8.85 -18.11
C GLY A 738 -7.89 -9.53 -16.74
N MET A 739 -8.19 -10.83 -16.72
CA MET A 739 -8.34 -11.60 -15.49
C MET A 739 -7.43 -12.83 -15.51
N GLN A 740 -6.66 -13.05 -14.45
CA GLN A 740 -6.08 -14.35 -14.11
C GLN A 740 -7.11 -15.13 -13.30
N PHE A 741 -7.32 -16.40 -13.63
CA PHE A 741 -8.21 -17.27 -12.88
C PHE A 741 -7.56 -17.81 -11.60
N ALA A 742 -8.40 -18.31 -10.69
CA ALA A 742 -7.95 -18.89 -9.43
C ALA A 742 -7.03 -20.09 -9.66
N TYR A 743 -6.18 -20.37 -8.67
CA TYR A 743 -5.33 -21.56 -8.67
C TYR A 743 -6.19 -22.82 -8.86
N ASN A 744 -5.69 -23.77 -9.66
CA ASN A 744 -6.41 -24.98 -10.09
C ASN A 744 -7.64 -24.78 -10.99
N GLN A 745 -7.93 -23.57 -11.51
CA GLN A 745 -8.95 -23.42 -12.54
C GLN A 745 -8.69 -24.41 -13.67
N PRO A 746 -9.68 -25.24 -14.03
CA PRO A 746 -9.50 -26.19 -15.11
C PRO A 746 -9.47 -25.48 -16.47
N THR A 747 -8.67 -26.03 -17.39
CA THR A 747 -8.62 -25.68 -18.82
C THR A 747 -8.02 -24.33 -19.22
N TYR A 748 -8.14 -23.27 -18.42
CA TYR A 748 -7.55 -21.95 -18.73
C TYR A 748 -7.02 -21.27 -17.48
N ASP A 749 -5.99 -20.44 -17.63
CA ASP A 749 -5.39 -19.70 -16.52
C ASP A 749 -5.64 -18.18 -16.60
N ILE A 750 -5.88 -17.63 -17.81
CA ILE A 750 -6.09 -16.18 -18.02
C ILE A 750 -7.20 -15.97 -19.06
N MET A 751 -7.94 -14.88 -18.91
CA MET A 751 -8.97 -14.41 -19.82
C MET A 751 -8.79 -12.91 -20.11
N ILE A 752 -8.95 -12.51 -21.37
CA ILE A 752 -8.99 -11.10 -21.78
C ILE A 752 -10.30 -10.87 -22.54
N PRO A 753 -11.19 -9.98 -22.07
CA PRO A 753 -12.44 -9.73 -22.77
C PRO A 753 -12.22 -9.00 -24.11
N VAL A 754 -13.12 -9.24 -25.06
CA VAL A 754 -13.16 -8.57 -26.36
C VAL A 754 -14.58 -8.13 -26.68
N TYR A 755 -14.72 -7.05 -27.45
CA TYR A 755 -16.01 -6.51 -27.87
C TYR A 755 -16.16 -6.55 -29.39
N PHE A 756 -17.25 -7.15 -29.87
CA PHE A 756 -17.56 -7.29 -31.30
C PHE A 756 -18.51 -6.20 -31.83
N GLY A 757 -19.11 -5.40 -30.94
CA GLY A 757 -20.01 -4.32 -31.30
C GLY A 757 -19.30 -3.07 -31.83
N ILE A 758 -20.10 -2.08 -32.22
CA ILE A 758 -19.62 -0.77 -32.67
C ILE A 758 -19.25 0.07 -31.45
N GLU A 759 -18.08 0.71 -31.46
CA GLU A 759 -17.52 1.39 -30.27
C GLU A 759 -18.33 2.59 -29.77
N THR A 760 -19.10 3.22 -30.65
CA THR A 760 -19.89 4.43 -30.39
C THR A 760 -21.35 4.14 -30.05
N ASP A 761 -21.81 2.92 -30.30
CA ASP A 761 -23.19 2.52 -30.03
C ASP A 761 -23.33 2.12 -28.55
N ASP A 762 -24.58 2.09 -28.07
CA ASP A 762 -24.91 1.54 -26.76
C ASP A 762 -24.29 0.15 -26.59
N PHE A 763 -23.66 -0.06 -25.44
CA PHE A 763 -22.99 -1.31 -25.14
C PHE A 763 -23.98 -2.47 -25.01
N LYS A 764 -23.61 -3.63 -25.55
CA LYS A 764 -24.43 -4.85 -25.51
C LYS A 764 -23.61 -6.04 -25.04
N ASP A 765 -24.02 -6.62 -23.92
CA ASP A 765 -23.41 -7.84 -23.36
C ASP A 765 -23.38 -9.00 -24.36
N SER A 766 -24.39 -9.08 -25.25
CA SER A 766 -24.46 -10.11 -26.29
C SER A 766 -23.34 -10.03 -27.33
N ASP A 767 -22.69 -8.88 -27.44
CA ASP A 767 -21.58 -8.64 -28.37
C ASP A 767 -20.21 -8.73 -27.67
N CYS A 768 -20.18 -9.21 -26.42
CA CYS A 768 -18.95 -9.56 -25.71
C CYS A 768 -18.44 -10.95 -26.11
N GLY A 769 -17.13 -11.14 -25.94
CA GLY A 769 -16.49 -12.45 -25.93
C GLY A 769 -15.15 -12.37 -25.18
N ALA A 770 -14.31 -13.39 -25.38
CA ALA A 770 -13.00 -13.40 -24.74
C ALA A 770 -11.92 -14.10 -25.56
N ILE A 771 -10.68 -13.72 -25.27
CA ILE A 771 -9.48 -14.50 -25.55
C ILE A 771 -9.16 -15.32 -24.30
N LEU A 772 -9.06 -16.64 -24.45
CA LEU A 772 -8.72 -17.56 -23.37
C LEU A 772 -7.26 -17.98 -23.47
N ILE A 773 -6.52 -17.98 -22.37
CA ILE A 773 -5.10 -18.32 -22.38
C ILE A 773 -4.86 -19.49 -21.43
N GLN A 774 -4.21 -20.52 -21.94
CA GLN A 774 -3.70 -21.64 -21.14
C GLN A 774 -2.18 -21.60 -21.17
N VAL A 775 -1.58 -21.52 -19.98
CA VAL A 775 -0.14 -21.44 -19.78
C VAL A 775 0.37 -22.78 -19.27
N LYS A 776 1.47 -23.26 -19.84
CA LYS A 776 2.16 -24.49 -19.44
C LYS A 776 3.66 -24.24 -19.44
N ASN A 777 4.29 -24.41 -18.29
CA ASN A 777 5.75 -24.40 -18.18
C ASN A 777 6.28 -25.82 -17.96
N LYS A 778 6.42 -26.58 -19.03
CA LYS A 778 6.94 -27.95 -19.00
C LYS A 778 7.64 -28.30 -20.30
N ASN A 779 8.57 -29.25 -20.22
CA ASN A 779 9.38 -29.68 -21.36
C ASN A 779 8.59 -30.52 -22.39
N THR A 780 7.34 -30.87 -22.08
CA THR A 780 6.47 -31.64 -22.97
C THR A 780 5.29 -30.79 -23.44
N ALA A 781 5.21 -30.59 -24.76
CA ALA A 781 4.10 -29.87 -25.38
C ALA A 781 2.73 -30.44 -24.96
N THR A 782 1.79 -29.54 -24.65
CA THR A 782 0.38 -29.87 -24.58
C THR A 782 -0.20 -30.03 -25.99
N THR A 783 -1.50 -30.29 -26.08
CA THR A 783 -2.22 -30.26 -27.36
C THR A 783 -3.58 -29.60 -27.14
N PRO A 784 -4.14 -28.88 -28.11
CA PRO A 784 -5.50 -28.35 -28.02
C PRO A 784 -6.50 -29.43 -27.57
N LYS A 785 -6.44 -30.64 -28.14
CA LYS A 785 -7.30 -31.76 -27.74
C LYS A 785 -7.25 -32.09 -26.24
N LYS A 786 -6.07 -32.07 -25.63
CA LYS A 786 -5.91 -32.31 -24.19
C LYS A 786 -6.45 -31.18 -23.33
N VAL A 787 -6.37 -29.94 -23.81
CA VAL A 787 -6.85 -28.76 -23.08
C VAL A 787 -8.38 -28.69 -23.12
N PHE A 788 -8.95 -28.73 -24.32
CA PHE A 788 -10.38 -28.50 -24.54
C PHE A 788 -11.25 -29.76 -24.51
N GLY A 789 -10.64 -30.95 -24.54
CA GLY A 789 -11.36 -32.23 -24.59
C GLY A 789 -12.07 -32.51 -25.91
N GLU A 790 -11.78 -31.76 -26.97
CA GLU A 790 -12.38 -31.89 -28.31
C GLU A 790 -11.34 -32.03 -29.44
N SER A 791 -11.76 -32.42 -30.63
CA SER A 791 -10.87 -32.56 -31.79
C SER A 791 -10.61 -31.21 -32.49
N PHE A 792 -9.40 -31.07 -33.04
CA PHE A 792 -8.94 -29.87 -33.73
C PHE A 792 -8.25 -30.20 -35.05
N GLN A 793 -8.46 -29.36 -36.06
CA GLN A 793 -7.77 -29.41 -37.35
C GLN A 793 -6.68 -28.34 -37.39
N GLU A 794 -5.45 -28.72 -37.73
CA GLU A 794 -4.34 -27.78 -37.94
C GLU A 794 -4.51 -27.05 -39.28
N SER A 795 -4.44 -25.72 -39.23
CA SER A 795 -4.54 -24.86 -40.42
C SER A 795 -3.20 -24.86 -41.17
N THR A 796 -3.11 -25.70 -42.21
CA THR A 796 -1.92 -25.84 -43.07
C THR A 796 -2.27 -25.56 -44.53
N ASP A 797 -1.31 -25.13 -45.34
CA ASP A 797 -1.53 -24.86 -46.77
C ASP A 797 -1.96 -26.11 -47.56
N THR A 798 -1.71 -27.31 -47.03
CA THR A 798 -2.12 -28.61 -47.59
C THR A 798 -3.51 -29.09 -47.13
N ALA A 799 -4.16 -28.38 -46.21
CA ALA A 799 -5.46 -28.78 -45.63
C ALA A 799 -6.61 -28.84 -46.65
N HIS A 800 -6.48 -28.19 -47.82
CA HIS A 800 -7.44 -28.29 -48.92
C HIS A 800 -7.55 -29.69 -49.58
N LYS A 801 -6.78 -30.70 -49.15
CA LYS A 801 -6.80 -32.06 -49.72
C LYS A 801 -7.24 -33.18 -48.79
N ALA A 802 -7.63 -32.90 -47.54
CA ALA A 802 -8.14 -33.95 -46.64
C ALA A 802 -9.62 -34.24 -46.93
N LYS A 803 -9.93 -35.46 -47.42
CA LYS A 803 -11.31 -35.95 -47.50
C LYS A 803 -11.89 -36.07 -46.07
N PRO A 804 -13.19 -35.79 -45.87
CA PRO A 804 -13.83 -36.03 -44.58
C PRO A 804 -13.72 -37.51 -44.27
N ASN A 805 -13.08 -37.85 -43.16
CA ASN A 805 -12.99 -39.24 -42.72
C ASN A 805 -14.32 -39.59 -42.07
N ASP A 806 -15.25 -40.07 -42.88
CA ASP A 806 -16.57 -40.54 -42.49
C ASP A 806 -16.42 -41.92 -41.82
N LYS A 807 -16.00 -41.90 -40.55
CA LYS A 807 -16.13 -43.05 -39.64
C LYS A 807 -16.72 -42.56 -38.34
N GLY A 808 -18.03 -42.72 -38.25
CA GLY A 808 -18.85 -42.50 -37.07
C GLY A 808 -18.19 -43.10 -35.83
N GLY A 809 -17.87 -42.20 -34.90
CA GLY A 809 -17.56 -42.50 -33.52
C GLY A 809 -18.18 -41.35 -32.73
N ASP A 810 -19.27 -41.66 -32.05
CA ASP A 810 -19.89 -40.85 -31.00
C ASP A 810 -18.84 -40.10 -30.17
N LYS A 811 -18.96 -38.75 -30.05
CA LYS A 811 -18.26 -37.80 -29.13
C LYS A 811 -18.29 -36.33 -29.63
N SER A 812 -19.47 -35.70 -29.74
CA SER A 812 -19.56 -34.24 -29.95
C SER A 812 -19.71 -33.47 -28.63
N GLN A 813 -18.98 -33.88 -27.59
CA GLN A 813 -19.05 -33.21 -26.30
C GLN A 813 -17.71 -32.58 -25.98
N ARG A 814 -17.69 -31.26 -25.80
CA ARG A 814 -16.54 -30.52 -25.29
C ARG A 814 -16.14 -31.07 -23.93
N GLY A 815 -14.88 -30.86 -23.54
CA GLY A 815 -14.41 -31.23 -22.21
C GLY A 815 -15.35 -30.70 -21.12
N PRO A 816 -15.54 -31.46 -20.02
CA PRO A 816 -16.52 -31.13 -18.99
C PRO A 816 -16.25 -29.77 -18.32
N TYR A 817 -15.01 -29.27 -18.40
CA TYR A 817 -14.58 -28.01 -17.82
C TYR A 817 -14.58 -26.83 -18.81
N PHE A 818 -14.98 -27.05 -20.06
CA PHE A 818 -15.21 -25.95 -20.98
C PHE A 818 -16.53 -25.27 -20.61
N ILE A 819 -16.47 -23.98 -20.24
CA ILE A 819 -17.62 -23.23 -19.72
C ILE A 819 -18.24 -22.24 -20.71
N PHE A 820 -17.61 -22.01 -21.86
CA PHE A 820 -18.03 -20.99 -22.84
C PHE A 820 -18.92 -21.55 -23.96
N ASN A 821 -19.86 -22.45 -23.63
CA ASN A 821 -20.62 -23.21 -24.64
C ASN A 821 -21.70 -22.41 -25.36
N GLU A 822 -22.12 -21.28 -24.78
CA GLU A 822 -23.33 -20.55 -25.20
C GLU A 822 -23.01 -19.19 -25.85
N THR A 823 -21.76 -18.97 -26.28
CA THR A 823 -21.34 -17.68 -26.84
C THR A 823 -21.80 -17.52 -28.29
N LYS A 824 -22.33 -16.35 -28.63
CA LYS A 824 -22.74 -15.98 -30.01
C LYS A 824 -21.54 -15.88 -30.95
N HIS A 825 -20.40 -15.43 -30.43
CA HIS A 825 -19.20 -15.13 -31.20
C HIS A 825 -18.17 -16.28 -31.14
N PRO A 826 -17.29 -16.40 -32.15
CA PRO A 826 -16.15 -17.32 -32.12
C PRO A 826 -15.23 -17.02 -30.92
N ILE A 827 -14.57 -18.05 -30.41
CA ILE A 827 -13.61 -17.94 -29.31
C ILE A 827 -12.19 -18.04 -29.86
N LEU A 828 -11.32 -17.13 -29.42
CA LEU A 828 -9.88 -17.24 -29.65
C LEU A 828 -9.23 -17.78 -28.37
N ALA A 829 -8.35 -18.76 -28.52
CA ALA A 829 -7.54 -19.25 -27.44
C ALA A 829 -6.04 -19.21 -27.77
N LEU A 830 -5.23 -18.90 -26.78
CA LEU A 830 -3.78 -18.91 -26.85
C LEU A 830 -3.26 -20.01 -25.92
N ILE A 831 -2.44 -20.92 -26.45
CA ILE A 831 -1.74 -21.92 -25.63
C ILE A 831 -0.26 -21.55 -25.61
N PHE A 832 0.28 -21.30 -24.42
CA PHE A 832 1.70 -21.02 -24.23
C PHE A 832 2.39 -22.22 -23.58
N ASP A 833 3.08 -23.04 -24.37
CA ASP A 833 3.98 -24.09 -23.88
C ASP A 833 5.40 -23.51 -23.74
N LEU A 834 5.62 -22.76 -22.64
CA LEU A 834 6.81 -21.91 -22.43
C LEU A 834 8.11 -22.71 -22.24
N GLY A 835 8.01 -23.92 -21.65
CA GLY A 835 9.17 -24.79 -21.37
C GLY A 835 9.60 -25.68 -22.55
N VAL A 836 8.98 -25.56 -23.72
CA VAL A 836 9.30 -26.39 -24.89
C VAL A 836 10.37 -25.70 -25.74
N GLU A 837 11.64 -25.95 -25.43
CA GLU A 837 12.79 -25.34 -26.13
C GLU A 837 13.01 -25.89 -27.55
N LYS A 838 12.55 -27.11 -27.84
CA LYS A 838 12.58 -27.72 -29.18
C LYS A 838 11.15 -27.90 -29.68
N ALA A 839 10.68 -26.94 -30.47
CA ALA A 839 9.35 -27.00 -31.03
C ALA A 839 9.14 -28.29 -31.84
N PRO A 840 7.98 -28.97 -31.68
CA PRO A 840 7.63 -30.09 -32.53
C PRO A 840 7.70 -29.68 -34.00
N TRP A 841 8.49 -30.40 -34.80
CA TRP A 841 8.57 -30.23 -36.26
C TRP A 841 9.06 -28.84 -36.73
N ASN A 842 9.93 -28.17 -35.97
CA ASN A 842 10.54 -26.86 -36.29
C ASN A 842 9.54 -25.69 -36.49
N ARG A 843 8.32 -25.78 -35.97
CA ARG A 843 7.32 -24.70 -36.01
C ARG A 843 7.00 -24.21 -34.60
N LEU A 844 7.43 -23.00 -34.29
CA LEU A 844 7.26 -22.37 -32.97
C LEU A 844 5.83 -21.90 -32.70
N VAL A 845 5.04 -21.62 -33.75
CA VAL A 845 3.63 -21.21 -33.62
C VAL A 845 2.78 -22.02 -34.59
N ARG A 846 1.63 -22.51 -34.14
CA ARG A 846 0.64 -23.27 -34.92
C ARG A 846 -0.77 -22.74 -34.74
N LEU A 847 -1.60 -22.94 -35.73
CA LEU A 847 -3.01 -22.54 -35.71
C LEU A 847 -3.91 -23.76 -35.84
N HIS A 848 -4.90 -23.83 -34.97
CA HIS A 848 -5.89 -24.90 -34.97
C HIS A 848 -7.30 -24.34 -34.95
N ARG A 849 -8.23 -25.09 -35.54
CA ARG A 849 -9.67 -24.81 -35.48
C ARG A 849 -10.40 -26.02 -34.91
N SER A 850 -11.35 -25.80 -34.00
CA SER A 850 -12.20 -26.86 -33.47
C SER A 850 -13.01 -27.52 -34.57
N GLU A 851 -13.21 -28.83 -34.46
CA GLU A 851 -14.15 -29.56 -35.32
C GLU A 851 -15.61 -29.32 -34.91
N ILE A 852 -15.84 -28.89 -33.66
CA ILE A 852 -17.13 -28.42 -33.18
C ILE A 852 -17.37 -26.98 -33.66
N ASN A 853 -18.53 -26.74 -34.28
CA ASN A 853 -18.85 -25.47 -34.95
C ASN A 853 -19.54 -24.42 -34.06
N HIS A 854 -19.97 -24.76 -32.84
CA HIS A 854 -20.73 -23.84 -31.98
C HIS A 854 -20.22 -23.85 -30.53
N PRO A 855 -19.70 -22.71 -30.03
CA PRO A 855 -19.02 -21.66 -30.79
C PRO A 855 -17.68 -22.16 -31.37
N PRO A 856 -17.28 -21.81 -32.60
CA PRO A 856 -16.02 -22.31 -33.13
C PRO A 856 -14.83 -21.74 -32.32
N VAL A 857 -13.89 -22.61 -31.94
CA VAL A 857 -12.68 -22.26 -31.17
C VAL A 857 -11.49 -22.24 -32.11
N TRP A 858 -10.80 -21.10 -32.14
CA TRP A 858 -9.54 -20.92 -32.85
C TRP A 858 -8.41 -20.90 -31.84
N VAL A 859 -7.36 -21.69 -32.07
CA VAL A 859 -6.24 -21.80 -31.14
C VAL A 859 -4.95 -21.36 -31.82
N ILE A 860 -4.23 -20.42 -31.21
CA ILE A 860 -2.82 -20.15 -31.52
C ILE A 860 -1.98 -20.87 -30.47
N HIS A 861 -1.22 -21.87 -30.90
CA HIS A 861 -0.40 -22.71 -30.02
C HIS A 861 1.07 -22.38 -30.21
N SER A 862 1.69 -21.91 -29.14
CA SER A 862 3.05 -21.35 -29.11
C SER A 862 3.98 -22.24 -28.29
N PHE A 863 5.20 -22.47 -28.80
CA PHE A 863 6.24 -23.30 -28.20
C PHE A 863 7.47 -22.46 -27.90
N GLY A 864 7.87 -22.39 -26.63
CA GLY A 864 9.01 -21.59 -26.17
C GLY A 864 8.62 -20.19 -25.71
N HIS A 865 9.65 -19.42 -25.34
CA HIS A 865 9.50 -18.11 -24.68
C HIS A 865 10.42 -17.01 -25.23
N SER A 866 11.13 -17.23 -26.34
CA SER A 866 12.07 -16.24 -26.90
C SER A 866 11.39 -15.22 -27.83
N GLU A 867 12.17 -14.25 -28.29
CA GLU A 867 11.70 -13.26 -29.28
C GLU A 867 11.25 -13.87 -30.62
N GLN A 868 11.66 -15.11 -30.92
CA GLN A 868 11.23 -15.84 -32.12
C GLN A 868 9.75 -16.28 -32.05
N VAL A 869 9.21 -16.36 -30.83
CA VAL A 869 7.78 -16.57 -30.57
C VAL A 869 7.12 -15.22 -30.37
N PHE A 870 7.61 -14.48 -29.36
CA PHE A 870 7.00 -13.25 -28.87
C PHE A 870 7.72 -12.01 -29.40
N GLY A 871 7.21 -11.47 -30.51
CA GLY A 871 7.79 -10.29 -31.17
C GLY A 871 7.74 -9.00 -30.32
N CYS A 872 6.88 -8.96 -29.29
CA CYS A 872 6.81 -7.83 -28.36
C CYS A 872 8.12 -7.60 -27.60
N LEU A 873 8.90 -8.65 -27.34
CA LEU A 873 10.22 -8.56 -26.69
C LEU A 873 11.15 -7.65 -27.49
N LYS A 874 11.32 -7.96 -28.77
CA LYS A 874 12.11 -7.17 -29.70
C LYS A 874 11.58 -5.76 -29.89
N ASN A 875 10.26 -5.60 -30.00
CA ASN A 875 9.64 -4.29 -30.21
C ASN A 875 9.83 -3.33 -29.01
N MET A 876 10.08 -3.88 -27.82
CA MET A 876 10.24 -3.12 -26.58
C MET A 876 11.68 -3.17 -26.03
N ASN A 877 12.63 -3.63 -26.85
CA ASN A 877 14.05 -3.83 -26.49
C ASN A 877 14.27 -4.68 -25.24
N CYS A 878 13.40 -5.64 -24.97
CA CYS A 878 13.60 -6.66 -23.95
C CYS A 878 14.39 -7.79 -24.61
N ASP A 879 15.70 -7.83 -24.40
CA ASP A 879 16.57 -8.81 -25.03
C ASP A 879 16.34 -10.24 -24.50
N ASP A 880 16.88 -11.22 -25.23
CA ASP A 880 16.78 -12.63 -24.83
C ASP A 880 17.44 -12.87 -23.46
N ILE A 881 18.44 -12.06 -23.06
CA ILE A 881 19.14 -12.18 -21.76
C ILE A 881 18.16 -11.92 -20.61
N ALA A 882 17.36 -10.84 -20.69
CA ALA A 882 16.33 -10.54 -19.69
C ALA A 882 15.29 -11.67 -19.58
N THR A 883 14.91 -12.29 -20.70
CA THR A 883 13.95 -13.42 -20.69
C THR A 883 14.54 -14.73 -20.19
N HIS A 884 15.79 -15.04 -20.54
CA HIS A 884 16.50 -16.20 -20.00
C HIS A 884 16.71 -16.05 -18.50
N GLY A 885 17.11 -14.87 -18.03
CA GLY A 885 17.19 -14.56 -16.60
C GLY A 885 15.85 -14.79 -15.88
N PHE A 886 14.73 -14.42 -16.51
CA PHE A 886 13.40 -14.70 -15.96
C PHE A 886 13.14 -16.20 -15.80
N PHE A 887 13.44 -17.02 -16.81
CA PHE A 887 13.25 -18.48 -16.72
C PHE A 887 14.32 -19.19 -15.89
N ASP A 888 15.51 -18.64 -15.76
CA ASP A 888 16.54 -19.10 -14.83
C ASP A 888 16.08 -18.86 -13.38
N ALA A 889 15.44 -17.71 -13.12
CA ALA A 889 14.74 -17.43 -11.85
C ALA A 889 13.54 -18.38 -11.63
N LEU A 890 12.90 -18.85 -12.71
CA LEU A 890 11.82 -19.85 -12.67
C LEU A 890 12.32 -21.28 -12.50
N SER A 891 13.56 -21.59 -12.89
CA SER A 891 14.09 -22.94 -12.92
C SER A 891 14.14 -23.52 -11.50
N PRO A 892 13.65 -24.76 -11.29
CA PRO A 892 13.62 -25.41 -9.99
C PRO A 892 15.04 -25.80 -9.56
N SER A 893 15.85 -24.81 -9.21
CA SER A 893 16.97 -25.09 -8.34
C SER A 893 16.37 -25.60 -7.03
N LYS A 894 16.95 -26.64 -6.42
CA LYS A 894 16.55 -27.08 -5.07
C LYS A 894 16.96 -26.04 -4.01
N ASN A 895 16.72 -24.76 -4.26
CA ASN A 895 16.93 -23.71 -3.30
C ASN A 895 15.73 -23.64 -2.35
N ASP A 896 15.94 -23.04 -1.19
CA ASP A 896 14.89 -22.96 -0.18
C ASP A 896 13.72 -22.07 -0.63
N HIS A 897 13.92 -21.20 -1.61
CA HIS A 897 12.89 -20.32 -2.18
C HIS A 897 11.74 -21.10 -2.85
N ASP A 898 12.05 -22.11 -3.67
CA ASP A 898 10.98 -22.86 -4.35
C ASP A 898 10.14 -23.69 -3.37
N LYS A 899 10.75 -24.23 -2.31
CA LYS A 899 10.01 -24.88 -1.20
C LYS A 899 9.14 -23.89 -0.42
N LEU A 900 9.54 -22.62 -0.32
CA LEU A 900 8.74 -21.57 0.31
C LEU A 900 7.57 -21.16 -0.59
N CYS A 901 7.79 -21.02 -1.90
CA CYS A 901 6.72 -20.78 -2.88
C CYS A 901 5.69 -21.92 -2.94
N GLU A 902 6.10 -23.19 -2.82
CA GLU A 902 5.16 -24.32 -2.73
C GLU A 902 4.29 -24.26 -1.46
N ARG A 903 4.80 -23.66 -0.38
CA ARG A 903 4.01 -23.43 0.85
C ARG A 903 3.02 -22.28 0.70
N ASN A 904 3.23 -21.34 -0.24
CA ASN A 904 2.26 -20.29 -0.58
C ASN A 904 0.98 -20.80 -1.21
N ILE A 905 1.00 -22.01 -1.79
CA ILE A 905 -0.19 -22.66 -2.36
C ILE A 905 -1.29 -22.80 -1.28
N LEU A 906 -0.90 -23.09 -0.03
CA LEU A 906 -1.81 -23.14 1.13
C LEU A 906 -2.37 -21.76 1.54
N PHE A 907 -1.73 -20.67 1.15
CA PHE A 907 -2.17 -19.30 1.48
C PHE A 907 -3.21 -18.77 0.49
N SER A 908 -3.21 -19.23 -0.77
CA SER A 908 -4.32 -18.97 -1.71
C SER A 908 -5.64 -19.61 -1.25
N GLU A 909 -5.56 -20.62 -0.37
CA GLU A 909 -6.69 -21.29 0.30
C GLU A 909 -7.05 -20.68 1.66
N ALA A 910 -6.38 -19.59 2.08
CA ALA A 910 -6.79 -18.86 3.28
C ALA A 910 -8.15 -18.19 3.02
N LYS A 911 -9.22 -18.98 3.21
CA LYS A 911 -10.58 -18.48 3.38
C LYS A 911 -10.48 -17.29 4.31
N LEU A 912 -10.89 -16.11 3.84
CA LEU A 912 -11.27 -15.01 4.72
C LEU A 912 -12.09 -15.64 5.84
N THR A 913 -11.52 -15.68 7.03
CA THR A 913 -12.08 -16.40 8.17
C THR A 913 -13.54 -16.02 8.30
N ASP A 914 -14.40 -17.04 8.39
CA ASP A 914 -15.87 -17.10 8.25
C ASP A 914 -16.69 -15.97 8.93
N THR A 915 -16.05 -15.11 9.70
CA THR A 915 -16.58 -13.88 10.33
C THR A 915 -17.23 -12.88 9.38
N PHE A 916 -16.79 -12.76 8.11
CA PHE A 916 -17.35 -11.76 7.18
C PHE A 916 -18.47 -12.29 6.27
N LEU A 917 -18.54 -13.61 6.05
CA LEU A 917 -19.60 -14.25 5.25
C LEU A 917 -20.86 -14.57 6.07
N ASN A 918 -20.75 -14.68 7.39
CA ASN A 918 -21.91 -14.93 8.25
C ASN A 918 -22.89 -13.74 8.34
N LYS A 919 -22.53 -12.56 7.80
CA LYS A 919 -23.43 -11.41 7.79
C LYS A 919 -24.46 -11.47 6.65
N GLU A 920 -24.09 -12.02 5.49
CA GLU A 920 -25.02 -12.22 4.36
C GLU A 920 -26.10 -13.25 4.71
N LYS A 921 -25.74 -14.33 5.43
CA LYS A 921 -26.74 -15.30 5.93
C LYS A 921 -27.69 -14.73 6.98
N SER A 922 -27.25 -13.78 7.80
CA SER A 922 -28.11 -13.14 8.82
C SER A 922 -29.09 -12.10 8.24
N GLU A 923 -28.84 -11.63 7.01
CA GLU A 923 -29.76 -10.74 6.28
C GLU A 923 -30.76 -11.55 5.42
N GLU A 924 -30.43 -12.79 5.03
CA GLU A 924 -31.38 -13.72 4.40
C GLU A 924 -32.36 -14.37 5.40
N GLU A 925 -31.95 -14.64 6.66
CA GLU A 925 -32.83 -15.23 7.68
C GLU A 925 -33.84 -14.24 8.32
N ASN A 926 -33.75 -12.93 8.01
CA ASN A 926 -34.70 -11.93 8.52
C ASN A 926 -35.81 -11.55 7.51
N VAL A 927 -35.95 -12.29 6.40
CA VAL A 927 -36.97 -12.05 5.37
C VAL A 927 -38.02 -13.17 5.29
N GLU A 928 -37.87 -14.27 6.05
CA GLU A 928 -38.83 -15.41 6.02
C GLU A 928 -39.77 -15.54 7.24
N ASP A 929 -39.76 -14.61 8.20
CA ASP A 929 -40.76 -14.59 9.28
C ASP A 929 -41.84 -13.53 9.02
N GLY A 930 -42.68 -13.81 8.04
CA GLY A 930 -43.79 -12.94 7.69
C GLY A 930 -44.70 -13.52 6.62
N ASP A 931 -45.22 -14.74 6.83
CA ASP A 931 -46.57 -15.16 6.43
C ASP A 931 -46.71 -16.68 6.62
N THR A 932 -47.36 -17.08 7.71
CA THR A 932 -48.11 -18.36 7.72
C THR A 932 -49.29 -18.22 8.66
N GLU A 933 -50.44 -17.93 8.07
CA GLU A 933 -51.74 -18.03 8.69
C GLU A 933 -52.01 -19.46 9.19
N MET A 934 -52.78 -19.52 10.27
CA MET A 934 -53.42 -20.70 10.84
C MET A 934 -54.13 -21.56 9.78
N GLY A 935 -53.95 -22.87 9.86
CA GLY A 935 -54.76 -23.85 9.14
C GLY A 935 -54.57 -25.26 9.68
N ASP A 936 -55.62 -25.77 10.33
CA ASP A 936 -55.74 -27.07 11.00
C ASP A 936 -55.26 -28.31 10.21
N ALA A 937 -54.53 -29.21 10.89
CA ALA A 937 -54.76 -30.67 10.99
C ALA A 937 -53.55 -31.40 11.61
#